data_AF-A0A7D8BFA9-F1
#
_entry.id   AF-A0A7D8BFA9-F1
#
_cell.length_a   1.000
_cell.length_b   1.000
_cell.length_c   1.000
_cell.angle_alpha   90.00
_cell.angle_beta   90.00
_cell.angle_gamma   90.00
#
_symmetry.space_group_name_H-M   'P 1'
#
loop_
_entity.id
_entity.type
_entity.pdbx_description
1 polymer ?
#
loop_
_entity_poly.entity_id
_entity_poly.type
_entity_poly.pdbx_seq_one_letter_code
_entity_poly.pdbx_strand_id
1 'polypeptide(L)'
;MTTRENRPRVVWFERVVFCLSMLYLCFHTLPQAWRTLNTDFPNYYLASRLVEEHYDTTRMYEWTWIEREKAHRAIDIRVLGLLPITPFSTLVFLPLAKLAPLAAKHVWILLNLAILIPLVWMIREMTGLNLRWMGLALTLNFPLYRNFLFGQFYIVLLLLVVTACWCYLRGYRAWAGALLAIAGACKVFPILLFIFFLQRRDWRALGAGILTGSIAVASSIAVFGWTVHRTWLQEILPWVTRGEGLQPYTITASIPGILHRLFLSEPQWNPRPWHDSPFAYALLSPVLQTLILAPAILLIRRIKSGRETILLEWSALITAALTISTIPASYNFVLIVFPACVVASMLYRRRHWGWLTLLVLVYFGIGFPVTAPANVSGLAVLLYVPRLPLLLGLLAGIYWLLWTDGRAAERSRDWTAYVWTLALLILTTSTVRSTLRVERARRQEYAYRLPLGATGFLNAAPHREGMFIRYLAFTFEGYRCVTVNMHDGIKTISPASANDILSFADEGDHTLLEQALAPQSVIVDGEHPSDSVVVNGHDPMFAMDGKSLAFLRDDHGRGRLMMRDGLRDDSAETALTPARMNVYEAAYISPKSYVYAAADDGGYPQLYATDGTRTNAPLGLGPSRYPALSPDGRWLAYSHLEHGVWNLWIRDQTSGALRRVADVPCNQIQAAWENDSKTLLYSTDCGRSVWFTAVAQRKVLP
;
A
#
# COMPACT_ATOMS: atom_id res chain seq x y z
N MET A 1 -13.43 48.16 22.55
CA MET A 1 -13.77 49.29 21.65
C MET A 1 -12.88 49.34 20.38
N THR A 2 -12.41 48.22 19.84
CA THR A 2 -11.50 48.16 18.66
C THR A 2 -12.10 47.43 17.43
N THR A 3 -13.42 47.36 17.29
CA THR A 3 -14.06 46.33 16.43
C THR A 3 -14.79 46.82 15.16
N ARG A 4 -14.82 48.12 14.85
CA ARG A 4 -15.44 48.62 13.59
C ARG A 4 -14.43 49.07 12.52
N GLU A 5 -13.34 49.74 12.88
CA GLU A 5 -12.37 50.27 11.91
C GLU A 5 -11.48 49.19 11.25
N ASN A 6 -11.25 48.05 11.89
CA ASN A 6 -10.39 46.98 11.35
C ASN A 6 -11.13 45.99 10.43
N ARG A 7 -12.45 46.01 10.37
CA ARG A 7 -13.25 45.09 9.55
C ARG A 7 -12.91 45.18 8.04
N PRO A 8 -12.78 46.36 7.44
CA PRO A 8 -12.40 46.50 6.03
C PRO A 8 -11.00 45.94 5.74
N ARG A 9 -10.03 46.20 6.64
CA ARG A 9 -8.65 45.73 6.49
C ARG A 9 -8.55 44.21 6.56
N VAL A 10 -9.24 43.56 7.50
CA VAL A 10 -9.28 42.10 7.61
C VAL A 10 -9.95 41.47 6.40
N VAL A 11 -11.06 42.04 5.92
CA VAL A 11 -11.74 41.58 4.71
C VAL A 11 -10.85 41.70 3.47
N TRP A 12 -10.10 42.80 3.37
CA TRP A 12 -9.16 43.01 2.28
C TRP A 12 -8.00 42.00 2.33
N PHE A 13 -7.41 41.79 3.51
CA PHE A 13 -6.38 40.77 3.72
C PHE A 13 -6.87 39.36 3.33
N GLU A 14 -8.06 38.95 3.80
CA GLU A 14 -8.66 37.66 3.43
C GLU A 14 -8.84 37.51 1.91
N ARG A 15 -9.26 38.57 1.22
CA ARG A 15 -9.41 38.57 -0.25
C ARG A 15 -8.06 38.44 -0.95
N VAL A 16 -7.05 39.17 -0.49
CA VAL A 16 -5.69 39.09 -1.05
C VAL A 16 -5.14 37.66 -0.90
N VAL A 17 -5.25 37.07 0.30
CA VAL A 17 -4.82 35.69 0.56
C VAL A 17 -5.57 34.69 -0.33
N PHE A 18 -6.89 34.84 -0.47
CA PHE A 18 -7.69 34.02 -1.37
C PHE A 18 -7.24 34.16 -2.82
N CYS A 19 -7.07 35.38 -3.33
CA CYS A 19 -6.59 35.62 -4.69
C CYS A 19 -5.21 35.01 -4.93
N LEU A 20 -4.25 35.20 -4.03
CA LEU A 20 -2.89 34.64 -4.16
C LEU A 20 -2.90 33.11 -4.16
N SER A 21 -3.65 32.49 -3.25
CA SER A 21 -3.75 31.02 -3.19
C SER A 21 -4.47 30.43 -4.40
N MET A 22 -5.47 31.14 -4.95
CA MET A 22 -6.14 30.78 -6.20
C MET A 22 -5.21 30.92 -7.40
N LEU A 23 -4.42 31.99 -7.48
CA LEU A 23 -3.39 32.17 -8.52
C LEU A 23 -2.38 31.03 -8.47
N TYR A 24 -1.90 30.65 -7.28
CA TYR A 24 -1.00 29.50 -7.13
C TYR A 24 -1.65 28.18 -7.58
N LEU A 25 -2.94 27.97 -7.30
CA LEU A 25 -3.65 26.79 -7.80
C LEU A 25 -3.71 26.78 -9.34
N CYS A 26 -4.14 27.89 -9.94
CA CYS A 26 -4.39 28.01 -11.39
C CYS A 26 -3.12 28.07 -12.24
N PHE A 27 -2.05 28.71 -11.77
CA PHE A 27 -0.84 28.96 -12.56
C PHE A 27 0.33 28.04 -12.21
N HIS A 28 0.34 27.42 -11.04
CA HIS A 28 1.40 26.47 -10.66
C HIS A 28 0.89 25.03 -10.64
N THR A 29 -0.13 24.75 -9.81
CA THR A 29 -0.50 23.36 -9.49
C THR A 29 -1.29 22.67 -10.60
N LEU A 30 -2.36 23.29 -11.11
CA LEU A 30 -3.18 22.69 -12.17
C LEU A 30 -2.38 22.48 -13.48
N PRO A 31 -1.55 23.43 -13.95
CA PRO A 31 -0.72 23.20 -15.14
C PRO A 31 0.26 22.04 -14.97
N GLN A 32 0.89 21.92 -13.79
CA GLN A 32 1.78 20.80 -13.49
C GLN A 32 1.02 19.46 -13.46
N ALA A 33 -0.14 19.44 -12.79
CA ALA A 33 -1.01 18.27 -12.73
C ALA A 33 -1.50 17.82 -14.11
N TRP A 34 -1.72 18.77 -15.02
CA TRP A 34 -2.22 18.54 -16.37
C TRP A 34 -1.17 17.94 -17.33
N ARG A 35 0.13 18.15 -17.08
CA ARG A 35 1.19 17.75 -18.02
C ARG A 35 1.84 16.41 -17.71
N THR A 36 1.67 15.88 -16.51
CA THR A 36 2.49 14.77 -16.00
C THR A 36 1.66 13.72 -15.27
N LEU A 37 2.05 12.45 -15.38
CA LEU A 37 1.48 11.33 -14.63
C LEU A 37 2.25 11.14 -13.32
N ASN A 38 2.10 12.09 -12.40
CA ASN A 38 2.78 12.01 -11.10
C ASN A 38 2.18 10.94 -10.20
N THR A 39 3.01 10.03 -9.69
CA THR A 39 2.75 9.16 -8.52
C THR A 39 1.52 8.24 -8.67
N ASP A 40 0.38 8.58 -8.05
CA ASP A 40 -0.61 7.57 -7.68
C ASP A 40 -1.75 7.36 -8.69
N PHE A 41 -2.07 8.34 -9.55
CA PHE A 41 -3.12 8.17 -10.56
C PHE A 41 -2.90 6.93 -11.46
N PRO A 42 -1.67 6.69 -12.00
CA PRO A 42 -1.37 5.48 -12.76
C PRO A 42 -1.68 4.19 -12.00
N ASN A 43 -1.49 4.15 -10.68
CA ASN A 43 -1.78 2.97 -9.87
C ASN A 43 -3.27 2.58 -10.01
N TYR A 44 -4.20 3.53 -9.86
CA TYR A 44 -5.63 3.25 -9.98
C TYR A 44 -6.05 2.91 -11.41
N TYR A 45 -5.47 3.61 -12.38
CA TYR A 45 -5.81 3.50 -13.79
C TYR A 45 -5.37 2.17 -14.39
N LEU A 46 -4.15 1.71 -14.13
CA LEU A 46 -3.57 0.54 -14.81
C LEU A 46 -4.38 -0.74 -14.53
N ALA A 47 -4.82 -0.97 -13.29
CA ALA A 47 -5.65 -2.14 -12.98
C ALA A 47 -6.97 -2.14 -13.77
N SER A 48 -7.61 -0.98 -13.94
CA SER A 48 -8.82 -0.85 -14.76
C SER A 48 -8.55 -0.99 -16.25
N ARG A 49 -7.39 -0.51 -16.73
CA ARG A 49 -6.94 -0.69 -18.11
C ARG A 49 -6.72 -2.16 -18.45
N LEU A 50 -6.08 -2.90 -17.56
CA LEU A 50 -5.83 -4.34 -17.73
C LEU A 50 -7.15 -5.12 -17.88
N VAL A 51 -8.15 -4.82 -17.06
CA VAL A 51 -9.49 -5.42 -17.19
C VAL A 51 -10.13 -5.08 -18.54
N GLU A 52 -10.05 -3.82 -18.98
CA GLU A 52 -10.61 -3.39 -20.27
C GLU A 52 -9.95 -4.10 -21.45
N GLU A 53 -8.66 -4.39 -21.33
CA GLU A 53 -7.87 -5.15 -22.30
C GLU A 53 -7.97 -6.68 -22.11
N HIS A 54 -8.83 -7.15 -21.19
CA HIS A 54 -9.05 -8.58 -20.90
C HIS A 54 -7.80 -9.32 -20.39
N TYR A 55 -6.90 -8.61 -19.69
CA TYR A 55 -5.75 -9.20 -19.01
C TYR A 55 -6.16 -9.88 -17.69
N ASP A 56 -5.46 -10.95 -17.35
CA ASP A 56 -5.52 -11.56 -16.03
C ASP A 56 -4.92 -10.60 -14.98
N THR A 57 -5.72 -10.19 -14.00
CA THR A 57 -5.32 -9.24 -12.94
C THR A 57 -4.97 -9.91 -11.61
N THR A 58 -4.90 -11.25 -11.57
CA THR A 58 -4.61 -12.02 -10.34
C THR A 58 -3.29 -11.63 -9.69
N ARG A 59 -2.33 -11.11 -10.47
CA ARG A 59 -0.98 -10.68 -10.03
C ARG A 59 -0.84 -9.19 -9.78
N MET A 60 -1.92 -8.39 -9.82
CA MET A 60 -1.81 -6.92 -9.75
C MET A 60 -1.18 -6.36 -8.46
N TYR A 61 -1.07 -7.16 -7.39
CA TYR A 61 -0.37 -6.76 -6.16
C TYR A 61 1.11 -7.17 -6.10
N GLU A 62 1.63 -7.83 -7.14
CA GLU A 62 3.05 -8.14 -7.31
C GLU A 62 3.77 -6.97 -7.97
N TRP A 63 4.83 -6.49 -7.32
CA TRP A 63 5.57 -5.30 -7.73
C TRP A 63 6.26 -5.45 -9.09
N THR A 64 6.95 -6.56 -9.34
CA THR A 64 7.64 -6.80 -10.61
C THR A 64 6.65 -7.01 -11.76
N TRP A 65 5.55 -7.73 -11.52
CA TRP A 65 4.53 -7.97 -12.53
C TRP A 65 3.85 -6.66 -12.96
N ILE A 66 3.38 -5.84 -12.00
CA ILE A 66 2.70 -4.60 -12.37
C ILE A 66 3.66 -3.58 -13.02
N GLU A 67 4.94 -3.60 -12.66
CA GLU A 67 5.96 -2.77 -13.29
C GLU A 67 6.20 -3.19 -14.76
N ARG A 68 6.18 -4.49 -15.04
CA ARG A 68 6.24 -5.05 -16.40
C ARG A 68 5.07 -4.56 -17.24
N GLU A 69 3.84 -4.69 -16.73
CA GLU A 69 2.62 -4.26 -17.42
C GLU A 69 2.56 -2.74 -17.65
N LYS A 70 3.15 -1.96 -16.72
CA LYS A 70 3.34 -0.51 -16.87
C LYS A 70 4.28 -0.20 -18.05
N ALA A 71 5.42 -0.88 -18.10
CA ALA A 71 6.44 -0.68 -19.13
C ALA A 71 5.91 -1.02 -20.53
N HIS A 72 5.20 -2.13 -20.68
CA HIS A 72 4.59 -2.57 -21.95
C HIS A 72 3.64 -1.53 -22.56
N ARG A 73 3.02 -0.70 -21.72
CA ARG A 73 2.08 0.37 -22.14
C ARG A 73 2.71 1.76 -22.20
N ALA A 74 4.03 1.87 -22.05
CA ALA A 74 4.77 3.14 -22.03
C ALA A 74 4.17 4.19 -21.09
N ILE A 75 3.67 3.77 -19.92
CA ILE A 75 3.13 4.72 -18.93
C ILE A 75 4.31 5.50 -18.33
N ASP A 76 4.35 6.81 -18.62
CA ASP A 76 5.43 7.72 -18.23
C ASP A 76 5.43 8.05 -16.74
N ILE A 77 5.79 7.06 -15.94
CA ILE A 77 6.12 7.14 -14.52
C ILE A 77 7.24 6.15 -14.21
N ARG A 78 8.16 6.56 -13.32
CA ARG A 78 9.32 5.72 -12.98
C ARG A 78 8.94 4.42 -12.28
N VAL A 79 8.00 4.46 -11.34
CA VAL A 79 7.65 3.31 -10.51
C VAL A 79 6.16 3.33 -10.25
N LEU A 80 5.53 2.14 -10.27
CA LEU A 80 4.12 1.94 -9.97
C LEU A 80 3.93 0.94 -8.81
N GLY A 81 2.95 1.18 -7.92
CA GLY A 81 2.68 0.28 -6.79
C GLY A 81 1.26 0.37 -6.23
N LEU A 82 0.61 -0.79 -6.03
CA LEU A 82 -0.81 -0.90 -5.68
C LEU A 82 -1.11 -1.21 -4.20
N LEU A 83 -0.09 -1.40 -3.35
CA LEU A 83 -0.24 -2.04 -2.04
C LEU A 83 -1.27 -1.44 -1.05
N PRO A 84 -1.57 -0.12 -1.00
CA PRO A 84 -2.64 0.39 -0.12
C PRO A 84 -3.97 0.63 -0.85
N ILE A 85 -4.15 0.11 -2.06
CA ILE A 85 -5.31 0.38 -2.94
C ILE A 85 -6.25 -0.83 -2.90
N THR A 86 -7.53 -0.57 -2.61
CA THR A 86 -8.56 -1.64 -2.59
C THR A 86 -8.95 -1.99 -4.04
N PRO A 87 -9.32 -3.24 -4.34
CA PRO A 87 -9.81 -3.61 -5.67
C PRO A 87 -11.02 -2.77 -6.12
N PHE A 88 -11.91 -2.40 -5.19
CA PHE A 88 -13.05 -1.54 -5.53
C PHE A 88 -12.63 -0.12 -5.95
N SER A 89 -11.55 0.41 -5.38
CA SER A 89 -11.09 1.77 -5.72
C SER A 89 -10.53 1.88 -7.15
N THR A 90 -9.95 0.80 -7.69
CA THR A 90 -9.52 0.76 -9.09
C THR A 90 -10.72 0.67 -10.02
N LEU A 91 -11.78 -0.08 -9.65
CA LEU A 91 -13.04 -0.22 -10.43
C LEU A 91 -13.65 1.13 -10.84
N VAL A 92 -13.55 2.14 -9.97
CA VAL A 92 -14.10 3.49 -10.23
C VAL A 92 -13.49 4.13 -11.48
N PHE A 93 -12.29 3.72 -11.88
CA PHE A 93 -11.58 4.22 -13.06
C PHE A 93 -11.89 3.43 -14.34
N LEU A 94 -12.67 2.34 -14.27
CA LEU A 94 -13.03 1.53 -15.44
C LEU A 94 -13.67 2.36 -16.57
N PRO A 95 -14.56 3.33 -16.31
CA PRO A 95 -15.10 4.19 -17.39
C PRO A 95 -14.05 5.06 -18.08
N LEU A 96 -12.90 5.31 -17.43
CA LEU A 96 -11.80 6.12 -17.96
C LEU A 96 -10.72 5.25 -18.63
N ALA A 97 -10.80 3.92 -18.51
CA ALA A 97 -9.77 2.98 -18.96
C ALA A 97 -9.54 3.02 -20.48
N LYS A 98 -10.53 3.46 -21.28
CA LYS A 98 -10.40 3.55 -22.74
C LYS A 98 -9.61 4.77 -23.23
N LEU A 99 -9.39 5.75 -22.37
CA LEU A 99 -8.66 6.96 -22.71
C LEU A 99 -7.17 6.75 -22.47
N ALA A 100 -6.31 7.42 -23.24
CA ALA A 100 -4.88 7.46 -22.94
C ALA A 100 -4.66 7.93 -21.47
N PRO A 101 -3.62 7.43 -20.76
CA PRO A 101 -3.49 7.67 -19.32
C PRO A 101 -3.54 9.15 -18.92
N LEU A 102 -2.90 10.03 -19.69
CA LEU A 102 -2.92 11.47 -19.43
C LEU A 102 -4.30 12.11 -19.68
N ALA A 103 -5.00 11.68 -20.74
CA ALA A 103 -6.37 12.13 -21.03
C ALA A 103 -7.37 11.65 -19.95
N ALA A 104 -7.23 10.42 -19.47
CA ALA A 104 -7.99 9.92 -18.33
C ALA A 104 -7.76 10.78 -17.08
N LYS A 105 -6.51 11.20 -16.83
CA LYS A 105 -6.18 12.11 -15.73
C LYS A 105 -6.81 13.49 -15.90
N HIS A 106 -6.88 14.04 -17.11
CA HIS A 106 -7.56 15.31 -17.39
C HIS A 106 -9.03 15.26 -17.01
N VAL A 107 -9.74 14.22 -17.45
CA VAL A 107 -11.16 14.01 -17.10
C VAL A 107 -11.31 13.88 -15.58
N TRP A 108 -10.39 13.14 -14.93
CA TRP A 108 -10.39 13.00 -13.46
C TRP A 108 -10.18 14.33 -12.74
N ILE A 109 -9.27 15.20 -13.21
CA ILE A 109 -9.05 16.53 -12.63
C ILE A 109 -10.31 17.40 -12.77
N LEU A 110 -10.92 17.42 -13.96
CA LEU A 110 -12.15 18.18 -14.22
C LEU A 110 -13.32 17.71 -13.34
N LEU A 111 -13.47 16.39 -13.16
CA LEU A 111 -14.45 15.82 -12.25
C LEU A 111 -14.21 16.29 -10.80
N ASN A 112 -12.97 16.22 -10.32
CA ASN A 112 -12.63 16.68 -8.98
C ASN A 112 -12.88 18.18 -8.77
N LEU A 113 -12.63 19.01 -9.79
CA LEU A 113 -12.98 20.44 -9.76
C LEU A 113 -14.49 20.65 -9.68
N ALA A 114 -15.28 19.90 -10.46
CA ALA A 114 -16.73 19.98 -10.41
C ALA A 114 -17.30 19.55 -9.04
N ILE A 115 -16.70 18.53 -8.41
CA ILE A 115 -17.08 18.04 -7.07
C ILE A 115 -16.93 19.10 -5.97
N LEU A 116 -16.01 20.06 -6.12
CA LEU A 116 -15.83 21.12 -5.12
C LEU A 116 -17.08 22.00 -4.97
N ILE A 117 -17.90 22.13 -6.01
CA ILE A 117 -19.11 22.96 -6.01
C ILE A 117 -20.17 22.43 -5.01
N PRO A 118 -20.71 21.20 -5.16
CA PRO A 118 -21.67 20.66 -4.20
C PRO A 118 -21.04 20.50 -2.81
N LEU A 119 -19.74 20.20 -2.72
CA LEU A 119 -19.04 20.12 -1.45
C LEU A 119 -19.07 21.45 -0.68
N VAL A 120 -18.71 22.55 -1.33
CA VAL A 120 -18.77 23.90 -0.73
C VAL A 120 -20.20 24.23 -0.31
N TRP A 121 -21.18 23.93 -1.16
CA TRP A 121 -22.59 24.18 -0.87
C TRP A 121 -23.06 23.42 0.37
N MET A 122 -22.81 22.11 0.49
CA MET A 122 -23.23 21.30 1.64
C MET A 122 -22.52 21.72 2.93
N ILE A 123 -21.21 21.96 2.90
CA ILE A 123 -20.47 22.40 4.10
C ILE A 123 -20.97 23.77 4.56
N ARG A 124 -21.20 24.70 3.62
CA ARG A 124 -21.79 26.01 3.92
C ARG A 124 -23.18 25.87 4.50
N GLU A 125 -24.03 25.03 3.92
CA GLU A 125 -25.38 24.81 4.44
C GLU A 125 -25.33 24.28 5.87
N MET A 126 -24.44 23.32 6.17
CA MET A 126 -24.30 22.70 7.49
C MET A 126 -23.65 23.60 8.55
N THR A 127 -22.71 24.46 8.16
CA THR A 127 -21.94 25.29 9.10
C THR A 127 -22.46 26.73 9.19
N GLY A 128 -23.10 27.25 8.15
CA GLY A 128 -23.49 28.66 8.03
C GLY A 128 -22.32 29.61 7.72
N LEU A 129 -21.13 29.09 7.39
CA LEU A 129 -20.00 29.92 6.98
C LEU A 129 -20.27 30.61 5.63
N ASN A 130 -19.69 31.79 5.44
CA ASN A 130 -19.84 32.52 4.17
C ASN A 130 -18.94 31.91 3.07
N LEU A 131 -19.21 32.26 1.81
CA LEU A 131 -18.48 31.70 0.67
C LEU A 131 -16.98 32.05 0.65
N ARG A 132 -16.60 33.19 1.22
CA ARG A 132 -15.18 33.60 1.32
C ARG A 132 -14.38 32.65 2.21
N TRP A 133 -14.96 32.31 3.36
CA TRP A 133 -14.34 31.40 4.32
C TRP A 133 -14.26 29.98 3.76
N MET A 134 -15.24 29.57 2.96
CA MET A 134 -15.17 28.32 2.20
C MET A 134 -14.07 28.34 1.15
N GLY A 135 -13.94 29.43 0.39
CA GLY A 135 -12.86 29.62 -0.57
C GLY A 135 -11.50 29.50 0.10
N LEU A 136 -11.29 30.23 1.20
CA LEU A 136 -10.06 30.16 2.00
C LEU A 136 -9.81 28.76 2.58
N ALA A 137 -10.83 28.10 3.11
CA ALA A 137 -10.69 26.75 3.63
C ALA A 137 -10.16 25.79 2.56
N LEU A 138 -10.62 25.89 1.31
CA LEU A 138 -10.14 25.06 0.21
C LEU A 138 -8.76 25.50 -0.31
N THR A 139 -8.56 26.77 -0.62
CA THR A 139 -7.31 27.24 -1.24
C THR A 139 -6.12 27.30 -0.28
N LEU A 140 -6.35 27.37 1.04
CA LEU A 140 -5.26 27.20 2.02
C LEU A 140 -4.94 25.73 2.33
N ASN A 141 -5.74 24.79 1.82
CA ASN A 141 -5.54 23.37 2.07
C ASN A 141 -4.49 22.79 1.11
N PHE A 142 -3.21 22.85 1.43
CA PHE A 142 -2.17 22.22 0.61
C PHE A 142 -2.42 20.73 0.24
N PRO A 143 -3.05 19.89 1.08
CA PRO A 143 -3.49 18.55 0.69
C PRO A 143 -4.39 18.50 -0.55
N LEU A 144 -5.26 19.49 -0.76
CA LEU A 144 -6.11 19.63 -1.96
C LEU A 144 -5.25 19.74 -3.22
N TYR A 145 -4.16 20.49 -3.16
CA TYR A 145 -3.23 20.72 -4.27
C TYR A 145 -2.54 19.42 -4.66
N ARG A 146 -2.11 18.64 -3.66
CA ARG A 146 -1.54 17.30 -3.87
C ARG A 146 -2.56 16.31 -4.43
N ASN A 147 -3.85 16.44 -4.10
CA ASN A 147 -4.88 15.60 -4.72
C ASN A 147 -4.97 15.82 -6.23
N PHE A 148 -4.91 17.07 -6.70
CA PHE A 148 -4.87 17.36 -8.13
C PHE A 148 -3.56 16.90 -8.78
N LEU A 149 -2.42 17.22 -8.16
CA LEU A 149 -1.10 16.89 -8.70
C LEU A 149 -0.92 15.38 -8.91
N PHE A 150 -1.34 14.58 -7.94
CA PHE A 150 -1.18 13.13 -7.90
C PHE A 150 -2.41 12.36 -8.40
N GLY A 151 -3.50 13.05 -8.74
CA GLY A 151 -4.77 12.45 -9.18
C GLY A 151 -5.41 11.51 -8.16
N GLN A 152 -5.43 11.93 -6.89
CA GLN A 152 -5.88 11.13 -5.76
C GLN A 152 -7.40 11.03 -5.62
N PHE A 153 -7.84 10.08 -4.78
CA PHE A 153 -9.25 9.78 -4.52
C PHE A 153 -9.89 10.61 -3.38
N TYR A 154 -9.14 11.42 -2.64
CA TYR A 154 -9.63 11.93 -1.35
C TYR A 154 -10.63 13.09 -1.45
N ILE A 155 -10.72 13.78 -2.59
CA ILE A 155 -11.78 14.78 -2.83
C ILE A 155 -13.14 14.07 -3.00
N VAL A 156 -13.19 12.98 -3.77
CA VAL A 156 -14.37 12.11 -3.88
C VAL A 156 -14.74 11.54 -2.51
N LEU A 157 -13.74 11.10 -1.74
CA LEU A 157 -13.97 10.57 -0.40
C LEU A 157 -14.55 11.62 0.56
N LEU A 158 -14.02 12.85 0.50
CA LEU A 158 -14.55 13.98 1.25
C LEU A 158 -16.00 14.27 0.86
N LEU A 159 -16.33 14.24 -0.44
CA LEU A 159 -17.71 14.38 -0.91
C LEU A 159 -18.62 13.30 -0.31
N LEU A 160 -18.23 12.02 -0.36
CA LEU A 160 -19.05 10.92 0.15
C LEU A 160 -19.30 11.05 1.65
N VAL A 161 -18.26 11.34 2.43
CA VAL A 161 -18.34 11.48 3.90
C VAL A 161 -19.16 12.71 4.31
N VAL A 162 -19.02 13.84 3.60
CA VAL A 162 -19.78 15.07 3.86
C VAL A 162 -21.25 14.90 3.45
N THR A 163 -21.51 14.30 2.28
CA THR A 163 -22.88 14.00 1.82
C THR A 163 -23.57 13.03 2.78
N ALA A 164 -22.86 12.01 3.29
CA ALA A 164 -23.42 11.10 4.29
C ALA A 164 -23.86 11.83 5.56
N CYS A 165 -23.04 12.74 6.09
CA CYS A 165 -23.40 13.58 7.23
C CYS A 165 -24.61 14.50 6.92
N TRP A 166 -24.61 15.12 5.75
CA TRP A 166 -25.68 16.01 5.30
C TRP A 166 -27.02 15.27 5.14
N CYS A 167 -27.01 14.09 4.51
CA CYS A 167 -28.18 13.20 4.39
C CYS A 167 -28.70 12.78 5.77
N TYR A 168 -27.80 12.42 6.68
CA TYR A 168 -28.17 12.03 8.05
C TYR A 168 -28.87 13.16 8.81
N LEU A 169 -28.35 14.40 8.71
CA LEU A 169 -28.95 15.59 9.32
C LEU A 169 -30.34 15.91 8.75
N ARG A 170 -30.60 15.56 7.49
CA ARG A 170 -31.90 15.72 6.82
C ARG A 170 -32.86 14.53 7.00
N GLY A 171 -32.46 13.50 7.75
CA GLY A 171 -33.31 12.33 8.03
C GLY A 171 -33.21 11.21 6.99
N TYR A 172 -32.39 11.36 5.94
CA TYR A 172 -32.15 10.34 4.92
C TYR A 172 -31.16 9.28 5.43
N ARG A 173 -31.58 8.49 6.43
CA ARG A 173 -30.70 7.55 7.17
C ARG A 173 -30.10 6.46 6.28
N ALA A 174 -30.90 5.86 5.40
CA ALA A 174 -30.43 4.81 4.49
C ALA A 174 -29.33 5.33 3.54
N TRP A 175 -29.52 6.52 2.96
CA TRP A 175 -28.52 7.15 2.09
C TRP A 175 -27.23 7.47 2.81
N ALA A 176 -27.30 7.93 4.06
CA ALA A 176 -26.10 8.18 4.87
C ALA A 176 -25.26 6.90 5.06
N GLY A 177 -25.91 5.77 5.34
CA GLY A 177 -25.26 4.47 5.44
C GLY A 177 -24.68 3.99 4.10
N ALA A 178 -25.45 4.07 3.02
CA ALA A 178 -25.04 3.65 1.69
C ALA A 178 -23.81 4.43 1.18
N LEU A 179 -23.81 5.77 1.29
CA LEU A 179 -22.69 6.61 0.88
C LEU A 179 -21.42 6.32 1.68
N LEU A 180 -21.56 6.08 2.99
CA LEU A 180 -20.43 5.73 3.84
C LEU A 180 -19.88 4.33 3.52
N ALA A 181 -20.72 3.39 3.11
CA ALA A 181 -20.28 2.08 2.65
C ALA A 181 -19.46 2.18 1.36
N ILE A 182 -19.89 2.99 0.39
CA ILE A 182 -19.13 3.26 -0.84
C ILE A 182 -17.78 3.90 -0.49
N ALA A 183 -17.76 4.88 0.42
CA ALA A 183 -16.52 5.47 0.93
C ALA A 183 -15.58 4.41 1.55
N GLY A 184 -16.14 3.50 2.36
CA GLY A 184 -15.43 2.37 2.98
C GLY A 184 -14.90 1.34 1.99
N ALA A 185 -15.59 1.13 0.87
CA ALA A 185 -15.14 0.24 -0.21
C ALA A 185 -13.96 0.87 -0.97
N CYS A 186 -13.97 2.18 -1.21
CA CYS A 186 -12.87 2.89 -1.86
C CYS A 186 -11.61 2.97 -0.99
N LYS A 187 -11.76 3.18 0.33
CA LYS A 187 -10.67 3.16 1.30
C LYS A 187 -11.23 2.64 2.62
N VAL A 188 -10.46 1.85 3.36
CA VAL A 188 -10.97 1.10 4.53
C VAL A 188 -11.34 1.99 5.73
N PHE A 189 -10.60 3.07 6.01
CA PHE A 189 -10.77 3.83 7.25
C PHE A 189 -12.16 4.48 7.50
N PRO A 190 -12.95 4.94 6.50
CA PRO A 190 -14.30 5.46 6.70
C PRO A 190 -15.26 4.43 7.29
N ILE A 191 -14.95 3.12 7.24
CA ILE A 191 -15.74 2.10 7.93
C ILE A 191 -15.84 2.42 9.44
N LEU A 192 -14.83 3.07 10.05
CA LEU A 192 -14.87 3.49 11.44
C LEU A 192 -16.00 4.49 11.74
N LEU A 193 -16.48 5.24 10.74
CA LEU A 193 -17.61 6.15 10.91
C LEU A 193 -18.94 5.39 11.11
N PHE A 194 -19.04 4.10 10.78
CA PHE A 194 -20.22 3.30 11.11
C PHE A 194 -20.42 3.13 12.63
N ILE A 195 -19.37 3.34 13.44
CA ILE A 195 -19.49 3.40 14.91
C ILE A 195 -20.51 4.48 15.32
N PHE A 196 -20.59 5.59 14.58
CA PHE A 196 -21.59 6.62 14.81
C PHE A 196 -23.03 6.09 14.71
N PHE A 197 -23.33 5.31 13.67
CA PHE A 197 -24.66 4.71 13.48
C PHE A 197 -24.93 3.60 14.49
N LEU A 198 -23.91 2.80 14.82
CA LEU A 198 -24.00 1.73 15.80
C LEU A 198 -24.31 2.27 17.21
N GLN A 199 -23.60 3.31 17.65
CA GLN A 199 -23.84 3.93 18.96
C GLN A 199 -25.26 4.50 19.08
N ARG A 200 -25.74 5.10 17.99
CA ARG A 200 -27.08 5.70 17.91
C ARG A 200 -28.18 4.68 17.62
N ARG A 201 -27.83 3.40 17.42
CA ARG A 201 -28.74 2.29 17.04
C ARG A 201 -29.56 2.61 15.79
N ASP A 202 -28.94 3.28 14.81
CA ASP A 202 -29.60 3.57 13.53
C ASP A 202 -29.51 2.37 12.60
N TRP A 203 -30.35 1.38 12.85
CA TRP A 203 -30.39 0.13 12.07
C TRP A 203 -30.73 0.34 10.59
N ARG A 204 -31.40 1.46 10.25
CA ARG A 204 -31.69 1.80 8.84
C ARG A 204 -30.42 2.20 8.11
N ALA A 205 -29.59 3.05 8.72
CA ALA A 205 -28.28 3.40 8.16
C ALA A 205 -27.34 2.19 8.12
N LEU A 206 -27.30 1.38 9.19
CA LEU A 206 -26.47 0.17 9.25
C LEU A 206 -26.88 -0.86 8.19
N GLY A 207 -28.18 -1.18 8.07
CA GLY A 207 -28.68 -2.14 7.09
C GLY A 207 -28.44 -1.70 5.65
N ALA A 208 -28.67 -0.41 5.34
CA ALA A 208 -28.35 0.14 4.03
C ALA A 208 -26.84 0.09 3.73
N GLY A 209 -26.01 0.41 4.72
CA GLY A 209 -24.56 0.33 4.58
C GLY A 209 -24.06 -1.09 4.31
N ILE A 210 -24.57 -2.09 5.03
CA ILE A 210 -24.23 -3.51 4.80
C ILE A 210 -24.65 -3.93 3.39
N LEU A 211 -25.88 -3.60 2.97
CA LEU A 211 -26.37 -3.95 1.63
C LEU A 211 -25.51 -3.29 0.54
N THR A 212 -25.29 -1.97 0.60
CA THR A 212 -24.49 -1.25 -0.39
C THR A 212 -23.03 -1.70 -0.38
N GLY A 213 -22.43 -1.94 0.78
CA GLY A 213 -21.07 -2.45 0.89
C GLY A 213 -20.92 -3.84 0.30
N SER A 214 -21.90 -4.73 0.53
CA SER A 214 -21.91 -6.07 -0.05
C SER A 214 -22.05 -6.02 -1.58
N ILE A 215 -22.90 -5.13 -2.11
CA ILE A 215 -23.04 -4.91 -3.56
C ILE A 215 -21.74 -4.36 -4.15
N ALA A 216 -21.08 -3.41 -3.48
CA ALA A 216 -19.81 -2.84 -3.93
C ALA A 216 -18.69 -3.90 -3.99
N VAL A 217 -18.58 -4.75 -2.96
CA VAL A 217 -17.62 -5.85 -2.96
C VAL A 217 -17.96 -6.88 -4.04
N ALA A 218 -19.24 -7.25 -4.18
CA ALA A 218 -19.69 -8.19 -5.19
C ALA A 218 -19.43 -7.69 -6.62
N SER A 219 -19.64 -6.40 -6.90
CA SER A 219 -19.34 -5.83 -8.23
C SER A 219 -17.84 -5.81 -8.52
N SER A 220 -17.00 -5.54 -7.51
CA SER A 220 -15.55 -5.64 -7.67
C SER A 220 -15.09 -7.08 -7.90
N ILE A 221 -15.65 -8.07 -7.17
CA ILE A 221 -15.36 -9.49 -7.38
C ILE A 221 -15.81 -9.94 -8.78
N ALA A 222 -16.95 -9.46 -9.26
CA ALA A 222 -17.44 -9.80 -10.60
C ALA A 222 -16.50 -9.31 -11.72
N VAL A 223 -15.72 -8.25 -11.47
CA VAL A 223 -14.82 -7.64 -12.47
C VAL A 223 -13.38 -8.15 -12.34
N PHE A 224 -12.82 -8.19 -11.13
CA PHE A 224 -11.42 -8.59 -10.90
C PHE A 224 -11.26 -10.06 -10.48
N GLY A 225 -12.36 -10.77 -10.26
CA GLY A 225 -12.34 -12.13 -9.72
C GLY A 225 -12.11 -12.20 -8.21
N TRP A 226 -12.37 -13.38 -7.65
CA TRP A 226 -12.24 -13.66 -6.21
C TRP A 226 -10.78 -13.66 -5.75
N THR A 227 -9.86 -14.17 -6.56
CA THR A 227 -8.44 -14.32 -6.23
C THR A 227 -7.80 -13.01 -5.78
N VAL A 228 -8.05 -11.93 -6.51
CA VAL A 228 -7.55 -10.59 -6.20
C VAL A 228 -8.03 -10.10 -4.83
N HIS A 229 -9.31 -10.32 -4.53
CA HIS A 229 -9.92 -9.92 -3.26
C HIS A 229 -9.39 -10.74 -2.08
N ARG A 230 -9.20 -12.04 -2.30
CA ARG A 230 -8.59 -12.95 -1.33
C ARG A 230 -7.16 -12.53 -1.01
N THR A 231 -6.32 -12.27 -2.02
CA THR A 231 -4.94 -11.79 -1.83
C THR A 231 -4.93 -10.45 -1.10
N TRP A 232 -5.78 -9.49 -1.49
CA TRP A 232 -5.87 -8.22 -0.77
C TRP A 232 -6.27 -8.41 0.70
N LEU A 233 -7.25 -9.26 0.99
CA LEU A 233 -7.76 -9.48 2.35
C LEU A 233 -6.79 -10.26 3.23
N GLN A 234 -6.13 -11.29 2.69
CA GLN A 234 -5.32 -12.23 3.46
C GLN A 234 -3.83 -11.87 3.46
N GLU A 235 -3.30 -11.34 2.37
CA GLU A 235 -1.86 -11.07 2.21
C GLU A 235 -1.54 -9.58 2.38
N ILE A 236 -2.43 -8.65 2.00
CA ILE A 236 -2.12 -7.21 1.99
C ILE A 236 -2.66 -6.46 3.23
N LEU A 237 -3.96 -6.60 3.53
CA LEU A 237 -4.62 -5.86 4.60
C LEU A 237 -3.96 -6.07 5.99
N PRO A 238 -3.52 -7.28 6.39
CA PRO A 238 -2.86 -7.47 7.69
C PRO A 238 -1.57 -6.66 7.83
N TRP A 239 -0.84 -6.43 6.75
CA TRP A 239 0.39 -5.64 6.76
C TRP A 239 0.09 -4.14 6.81
N VAL A 240 -0.87 -3.67 5.99
CA VAL A 240 -1.31 -2.27 5.98
C VAL A 240 -1.84 -1.82 7.34
N THR A 241 -2.59 -2.69 8.04
CA THR A 241 -3.12 -2.41 9.39
C THR A 241 -2.05 -2.34 10.48
N ARG A 242 -0.87 -2.95 10.28
CA ARG A 242 0.29 -2.79 11.17
C ARG A 242 1.16 -1.58 10.83
N GLY A 243 0.89 -0.88 9.72
CA GLY A 243 1.73 0.19 9.20
C GLY A 243 2.93 -0.30 8.39
N GLU A 244 2.84 -1.52 7.86
CA GLU A 244 3.88 -2.21 7.09
C GLU A 244 3.47 -2.37 5.62
N GLY A 245 2.53 -1.54 5.13
CA GLY A 245 2.13 -1.53 3.72
C GLY A 245 3.11 -0.75 2.82
N LEU A 246 3.94 0.11 3.40
CA LEU A 246 5.03 0.86 2.77
C LEU A 246 6.19 0.95 3.78
N GLN A 247 7.36 1.49 3.38
CA GLN A 247 8.58 1.48 4.20
C GLN A 247 8.35 2.05 5.63
N PRO A 248 8.35 1.20 6.68
CA PRO A 248 7.84 1.58 8.00
C PRO A 248 8.79 2.48 8.81
N TYR A 249 10.07 2.56 8.43
CA TYR A 249 11.09 3.39 9.12
C TYR A 249 11.25 4.80 8.52
N THR A 250 10.46 5.13 7.50
CA THR A 250 10.41 6.50 6.97
C THR A 250 9.67 7.41 7.93
N ILE A 251 10.09 8.68 7.98
CA ILE A 251 9.47 9.68 8.85
C ILE A 251 8.11 10.05 8.22
N THR A 252 7.08 9.32 8.65
CA THR A 252 5.68 9.54 8.25
C THR A 252 4.90 10.12 9.41
N ALA A 253 3.78 10.79 9.10
CA ALA A 253 2.91 11.39 10.11
C ALA A 253 2.03 10.36 10.85
N SER A 254 2.58 9.20 11.19
CA SER A 254 1.88 8.07 11.80
C SER A 254 2.50 7.66 13.14
N ILE A 255 1.64 7.22 14.05
CA ILE A 255 2.08 6.68 15.35
C ILE A 255 2.90 5.40 15.14
N PRO A 256 2.47 4.41 14.35
CA PRO A 256 3.28 3.21 14.11
C PRO A 256 4.64 3.56 13.51
N GLY A 257 4.73 4.41 12.50
CA GLY A 257 6.01 4.75 11.84
C GLY A 257 7.03 5.39 12.80
N ILE A 258 6.57 6.32 13.65
CA ILE A 258 7.42 6.88 14.72
C ILE A 258 7.91 5.78 15.66
N LEU A 259 7.01 4.90 16.11
CA LEU A 259 7.37 3.84 17.05
C LEU A 259 8.28 2.77 16.43
N HIS A 260 8.13 2.44 15.15
CA HIS A 260 9.07 1.56 14.43
C HIS A 260 10.49 2.15 14.50
N ARG A 261 10.65 3.43 14.15
CA ARG A 261 11.96 4.09 14.14
C ARG A 261 12.57 4.22 15.54
N LEU A 262 11.75 4.49 16.56
CA LEU A 262 12.23 4.64 17.94
C LEU A 262 12.57 3.32 18.62
N PHE A 263 11.81 2.25 18.37
CA PHE A 263 11.82 1.04 19.21
C PHE A 263 12.15 -0.27 18.51
N LEU A 264 12.16 -0.33 17.17
CA LEU A 264 12.43 -1.59 16.45
C LEU A 264 13.71 -1.49 15.65
N SER A 265 14.65 -2.40 15.91
CA SER A 265 15.83 -2.58 15.06
C SER A 265 15.49 -3.28 13.75
N GLU A 266 16.04 -2.82 12.64
CA GLU A 266 16.13 -3.57 11.38
C GLU A 266 17.56 -3.42 10.83
N PRO A 267 18.25 -4.52 10.47
CA PRO A 267 19.69 -4.50 10.20
C PRO A 267 20.18 -3.49 9.16
N GLN A 268 19.38 -3.10 8.17
CA GLN A 268 19.78 -2.23 7.07
C GLN A 268 19.06 -0.85 7.10
N TRP A 269 17.80 -0.81 7.49
CA TRP A 269 16.95 0.39 7.45
C TRP A 269 16.84 1.13 8.78
N ASN A 270 17.00 0.43 9.90
CA ASN A 270 17.01 1.05 11.22
C ASN A 270 17.96 0.32 12.18
N PRO A 271 19.28 0.31 11.90
CA PRO A 271 20.25 -0.48 12.65
C PRO A 271 20.48 0.03 14.08
N ARG A 272 20.14 1.31 14.33
CA ARG A 272 20.38 1.99 15.61
C ARG A 272 19.13 2.77 16.02
N PRO A 273 18.05 2.09 16.45
CA PRO A 273 16.88 2.75 17.01
C PRO A 273 17.27 3.52 18.28
N TRP A 274 16.38 4.42 18.74
CA TRP A 274 16.60 5.15 19.99
C TRP A 274 16.74 4.21 21.20
N HIS A 275 15.89 3.19 21.26
CA HIS A 275 15.93 2.14 22.27
C HIS A 275 15.28 0.87 21.72
N ASP A 276 16.06 -0.15 21.34
CA ASP A 276 15.49 -1.39 20.80
C ASP A 276 14.68 -2.13 21.88
N SER A 277 13.35 -2.06 21.76
CA SER A 277 12.40 -2.71 22.66
C SER A 277 11.14 -3.07 21.90
N PRO A 278 11.07 -4.31 21.37
CA PRO A 278 9.82 -4.82 20.80
C PRO A 278 8.66 -4.80 21.79
N PHE A 279 8.94 -4.88 23.09
CA PHE A 279 7.91 -4.75 24.12
C PHE A 279 7.31 -3.34 24.17
N ALA A 280 8.16 -2.30 24.16
CA ALA A 280 7.68 -0.92 24.14
C ALA A 280 6.85 -0.63 22.89
N TYR A 281 7.30 -1.08 21.71
CA TYR A 281 6.53 -0.96 20.46
C TYR A 281 5.17 -1.66 20.56
N ALA A 282 5.16 -2.93 20.97
CA ALA A 282 3.95 -3.74 21.03
C ALA A 282 2.93 -3.22 22.05
N LEU A 283 3.39 -2.57 23.12
CA LEU A 283 2.53 -1.91 24.12
C LEU A 283 2.02 -0.56 23.62
N LEU A 284 2.94 0.35 23.24
CA LEU A 284 2.60 1.75 22.96
C LEU A 284 1.76 1.91 21.70
N SER A 285 2.02 1.12 20.65
CA SER A 285 1.32 1.26 19.37
C SER A 285 -0.20 1.14 19.50
N PRO A 286 -0.77 0.01 19.98
CA PRO A 286 -2.21 -0.11 20.14
C PRO A 286 -2.77 0.76 21.28
N VAL A 287 -2.01 0.99 22.36
CA VAL A 287 -2.47 1.82 23.50
C VAL A 287 -2.69 3.27 23.06
N LEU A 288 -1.73 3.89 22.37
CA LEU A 288 -1.86 5.27 21.90
C LEU A 288 -3.01 5.42 20.90
N GLN A 289 -3.14 4.50 19.94
CA GLN A 289 -4.27 4.50 19.01
C GLN A 289 -5.61 4.38 19.74
N THR A 290 -5.70 3.52 20.77
CA THR A 290 -6.91 3.36 21.58
C THR A 290 -7.22 4.62 22.38
N LEU A 291 -6.22 5.25 23.01
CA LEU A 291 -6.40 6.49 23.77
C LEU A 291 -6.88 7.65 22.89
N ILE A 292 -6.47 7.66 21.62
CA ILE A 292 -6.92 8.65 20.64
C ILE A 292 -8.33 8.34 20.15
N LEU A 293 -8.67 7.08 19.87
CA LEU A 293 -9.97 6.72 19.31
C LEU A 293 -11.09 6.67 20.36
N ALA A 294 -10.80 6.22 21.58
CA ALA A 294 -11.79 5.97 22.61
C ALA A 294 -12.68 7.18 22.93
N PRO A 295 -12.16 8.41 23.10
CA PRO A 295 -13.02 9.56 23.37
C PRO A 295 -13.95 9.88 22.19
N ALA A 296 -13.54 9.68 20.94
CA ALA A 296 -14.42 9.86 19.78
C ALA A 296 -15.58 8.87 19.76
N ILE A 297 -15.44 7.69 20.36
CA ILE A 297 -16.51 6.69 20.48
C ILE A 297 -17.38 6.98 21.71
N LEU A 298 -16.75 7.13 22.87
CA LEU A 298 -17.42 7.23 24.17
C LEU A 298 -18.19 8.54 24.37
N LEU A 299 -17.84 9.60 23.65
CA LEU A 299 -18.54 10.90 23.72
C LEU A 299 -19.74 11.00 22.77
N ILE A 300 -19.99 9.99 21.91
CA ILE A 300 -21.15 9.99 21.00
C ILE A 300 -22.43 9.80 21.81
N ARG A 301 -23.37 10.73 21.65
CA ARG A 301 -24.63 10.71 22.39
C ARG A 301 -25.70 9.89 21.70
N ARG A 302 -26.36 9.04 22.48
CA ARG A 302 -27.44 8.18 21.99
C ARG A 302 -28.78 8.91 21.78
N ILE A 303 -29.08 9.94 22.58
CA ILE A 303 -30.36 10.67 22.58
C ILE A 303 -30.37 11.74 21.45
N LYS A 304 -31.57 12.25 21.10
CA LYS A 304 -31.77 13.38 20.18
C LYS A 304 -30.76 14.48 20.49
N SER A 305 -29.77 14.58 19.61
CA SER A 305 -28.68 15.54 19.73
C SER A 305 -28.95 16.71 18.80
N GLY A 306 -28.55 17.90 19.23
CA GLY A 306 -28.60 19.06 18.36
C GLY A 306 -27.71 18.87 17.13
N ARG A 307 -28.01 19.63 16.07
CA ARG A 307 -27.23 19.64 14.83
C ARG A 307 -25.74 19.88 15.06
N GLU A 308 -25.38 20.79 15.96
CA GLU A 308 -23.98 21.11 16.28
C GLU A 308 -23.25 19.91 16.92
N THR A 309 -23.91 19.19 17.83
CA THR A 309 -23.35 17.99 18.46
C THR A 309 -23.10 16.89 17.43
N ILE A 310 -24.03 16.65 16.50
CA ILE A 310 -23.84 15.65 15.43
C ILE A 310 -22.64 16.01 14.55
N LEU A 311 -22.50 17.29 14.18
CA LEU A 311 -21.36 17.75 13.39
C LEU A 311 -20.04 17.57 14.13
N LEU A 312 -20.00 17.83 15.44
CA LEU A 312 -18.81 17.61 16.27
C LEU A 312 -18.47 16.13 16.43
N GLU A 313 -19.44 15.26 16.70
CA GLU A 313 -19.22 13.81 16.82
C GLU A 313 -18.68 13.22 15.51
N TRP A 314 -19.25 13.63 14.37
CA TRP A 314 -18.78 13.23 13.05
C TRP A 314 -17.36 13.76 12.78
N SER A 315 -17.09 15.02 13.13
CA SER A 315 -15.76 15.63 13.00
C SER A 315 -14.72 14.96 13.89
N ALA A 316 -15.11 14.54 15.10
CA ALA A 316 -14.27 13.82 16.05
C ALA A 316 -13.84 12.45 15.50
N LEU A 317 -14.78 11.69 14.93
CA LEU A 317 -14.48 10.38 14.32
C LEU A 317 -13.59 10.53 13.07
N ILE A 318 -13.86 11.49 12.19
CA ILE A 318 -12.99 11.74 11.01
C ILE A 318 -11.57 12.08 11.48
N THR A 319 -11.45 13.03 12.40
CA THR A 319 -10.14 13.51 12.87
C THR A 319 -9.39 12.41 13.62
N ALA A 320 -10.07 11.63 14.47
CA ALA A 320 -9.49 10.48 15.16
C ALA A 320 -9.02 9.40 14.16
N ALA A 321 -9.86 9.04 13.18
CA ALA A 321 -9.52 8.05 12.14
C ALA A 321 -8.30 8.48 11.31
N LEU A 322 -8.19 9.76 10.96
CA LEU A 322 -7.01 10.30 10.27
C LEU A 322 -5.75 10.28 11.16
N THR A 323 -5.92 10.54 12.46
CA THR A 323 -4.81 10.60 13.43
C THR A 323 -4.22 9.21 13.71
N ILE A 324 -5.06 8.17 13.78
CA ILE A 324 -4.62 6.78 13.99
C ILE A 324 -4.24 6.06 12.68
N SER A 325 -4.34 6.73 11.54
CA SER A 325 -3.99 6.16 10.24
C SER A 325 -2.55 5.65 10.24
N THR A 326 -2.36 4.44 9.73
CA THR A 326 -1.08 3.73 9.75
C THR A 326 -0.14 4.20 8.63
N ILE A 327 -0.70 4.70 7.52
CA ILE A 327 0.04 5.19 6.34
C ILE A 327 -0.54 6.54 5.87
N PRO A 328 -0.46 7.60 6.68
CA PRO A 328 -0.99 8.91 6.32
C PRO A 328 -0.05 9.61 5.36
N ALA A 329 -0.50 9.77 4.12
CA ALA A 329 0.11 10.69 3.18
C ALA A 329 -0.49 12.09 3.32
N SER A 330 0.23 13.09 2.81
CA SER A 330 -0.20 14.49 2.88
C SER A 330 -1.57 14.76 2.27
N TYR A 331 -1.95 14.04 1.21
CA TYR A 331 -3.20 14.29 0.48
C TYR A 331 -4.43 13.78 1.24
N ASN A 332 -4.27 12.85 2.21
CA ASN A 332 -5.34 12.37 3.08
C ASN A 332 -6.01 13.51 3.85
N PHE A 333 -5.22 14.52 4.22
CA PHE A 333 -5.64 15.61 5.10
C PHE A 333 -6.52 16.66 4.42
N VAL A 334 -6.90 16.47 3.15
CA VAL A 334 -8.01 17.23 2.54
C VAL A 334 -9.31 16.99 3.32
N LEU A 335 -9.45 15.82 3.94
CA LEU A 335 -10.59 15.46 4.78
C LEU A 335 -10.75 16.36 6.01
N ILE A 336 -9.68 17.05 6.45
CA ILE A 336 -9.73 17.96 7.60
C ILE A 336 -10.46 19.28 7.30
N VAL A 337 -10.73 19.59 6.02
CA VAL A 337 -11.56 20.73 5.59
C VAL A 337 -12.89 20.73 6.34
N PHE A 338 -13.56 19.57 6.44
CA PHE A 338 -14.87 19.48 7.09
C PHE A 338 -14.81 19.72 8.61
N PRO A 339 -14.00 18.98 9.40
CA PRO A 339 -13.81 19.27 10.83
C PRO A 339 -13.38 20.71 11.12
N ALA A 340 -12.45 21.26 10.33
CA ALA A 340 -11.99 22.64 10.51
C ALA A 340 -13.13 23.66 10.30
N CYS A 341 -13.96 23.50 9.27
CA CYS A 341 -15.12 24.35 9.04
C CYS A 341 -16.18 24.23 10.15
N VAL A 342 -16.41 23.04 10.69
CA VAL A 342 -17.33 22.83 11.83
C VAL A 342 -16.83 23.58 13.06
N VAL A 343 -15.57 23.37 13.47
CA VAL A 343 -14.98 24.04 14.63
C VAL A 343 -14.91 25.55 14.42
N ALA A 344 -14.53 26.01 13.23
CA ALA A 344 -14.48 27.43 12.88
C ALA A 344 -15.85 28.11 13.04
N SER A 345 -16.93 27.48 12.57
CA SER A 345 -18.28 28.00 12.72
C SER A 345 -18.68 28.15 14.19
N MET A 346 -18.37 27.15 15.03
CA MET A 346 -18.69 27.19 16.46
C MET A 346 -17.89 28.28 17.19
N LEU A 347 -16.58 28.37 16.95
CA LEU A 347 -15.73 29.40 17.54
C LEU A 347 -16.17 30.81 17.11
N TYR A 348 -16.57 30.96 15.84
CA TYR A 348 -17.10 32.21 15.30
C TYR A 348 -18.39 32.64 16.00
N ARG A 349 -19.37 31.72 16.13
CA ARG A 349 -20.64 31.99 16.84
C ARG A 349 -20.42 32.34 18.31
N ARG A 350 -19.48 31.65 18.98
CA ARG A 350 -19.11 31.90 20.39
C ARG A 350 -18.18 33.12 20.57
N ARG A 351 -17.80 33.82 19.49
CA ARG A 351 -16.91 35.00 19.50
C ARG A 351 -15.50 34.74 20.08
N HIS A 352 -15.00 33.52 19.96
CA HIS A 352 -13.67 33.12 20.42
C HIS A 352 -12.61 33.35 19.33
N TRP A 353 -12.30 34.62 19.05
CA TRP A 353 -11.41 34.99 17.93
C TRP A 353 -9.98 34.46 18.07
N GLY A 354 -9.40 34.42 19.27
CA GLY A 354 -8.04 33.90 19.48
C GLY A 354 -7.93 32.40 19.12
N TRP A 355 -8.91 31.60 19.54
CA TRP A 355 -8.99 30.19 19.17
C TRP A 355 -9.24 29.99 17.67
N LEU A 356 -9.98 30.89 17.04
CA LEU A 356 -10.20 30.86 15.60
C LEU A 356 -8.90 31.12 14.83
N THR A 357 -8.09 32.09 15.26
CA THR A 357 -6.75 32.33 14.70
C THR A 357 -5.83 31.12 14.89
N LEU A 358 -5.83 30.52 16.09
CA LEU A 358 -5.07 29.30 16.35
C LEU A 358 -5.51 28.15 15.44
N LEU A 359 -6.82 27.97 15.24
CA LEU A 359 -7.35 26.94 14.34
C LEU A 359 -6.84 27.12 12.90
N VAL A 360 -6.77 28.36 12.40
CA VAL A 360 -6.24 28.63 11.06
C VAL A 360 -4.75 28.24 10.96
N LEU A 361 -3.95 28.55 11.98
CA LEU A 361 -2.53 28.18 12.03
C LEU A 361 -2.35 26.66 12.09
N VAL A 362 -3.13 25.98 12.94
CA VAL A 362 -3.14 24.51 13.06
C VAL A 362 -3.57 23.87 11.74
N TYR A 363 -4.63 24.38 11.11
CA TYR A 363 -5.14 23.90 9.84
C TYR A 363 -4.09 23.98 8.73
N PHE A 364 -3.42 25.13 8.62
CA PHE A 364 -2.34 25.32 7.66
C PHE A 364 -1.15 24.39 7.95
N GLY A 365 -0.73 24.30 9.23
CA GLY A 365 0.39 23.45 9.65
C GLY A 365 0.15 21.95 9.44
N ILE A 366 -1.10 21.47 9.59
CA ILE A 366 -1.47 20.08 9.26
C ILE A 366 -1.25 19.83 7.76
N GLY A 367 -1.60 20.78 6.90
CA GLY A 367 -1.46 20.65 5.46
C GLY A 367 -0.01 20.77 4.96
N PHE A 368 0.83 21.52 5.67
CA PHE A 368 2.15 21.90 5.19
C PHE A 368 3.11 20.70 5.12
N PRO A 369 3.91 20.58 4.03
CA PRO A 369 4.91 19.53 3.92
C PRO A 369 6.15 19.88 4.73
N VAL A 370 6.64 18.94 5.53
CA VAL A 370 7.93 19.05 6.23
C VAL A 370 8.82 17.94 5.73
N THR A 371 9.99 18.33 5.21
CA THR A 371 11.03 17.40 4.78
C THR A 371 11.90 17.06 5.98
N ALA A 372 12.09 15.76 6.22
CA ALA A 372 12.98 15.29 7.26
C ALA A 372 14.35 14.98 6.64
N PRO A 373 15.47 15.36 7.29
CA PRO A 373 16.79 14.90 6.90
C PRO A 373 16.89 13.37 6.94
N ALA A 374 17.73 12.79 6.08
CA ALA A 374 17.91 11.34 6.01
C ALA A 374 18.38 10.72 7.36
N ASN A 375 19.26 11.44 8.08
CA ASN A 375 20.00 10.91 9.24
C ASN A 375 19.40 11.30 10.60
N VAL A 376 18.14 11.72 10.67
CA VAL A 376 17.53 12.06 11.97
C VAL A 376 17.38 10.78 12.82
N SER A 377 17.95 10.77 14.01
CA SER A 377 17.89 9.65 14.94
C SER A 377 17.32 10.08 16.29
N GLY A 378 16.94 9.10 17.11
CA GLY A 378 16.43 9.37 18.45
C GLY A 378 15.09 10.11 18.46
N LEU A 379 14.85 10.83 19.55
CA LEU A 379 13.63 11.62 19.76
C LEU A 379 13.52 12.83 18.82
N ALA A 380 14.60 13.24 18.15
CA ALA A 380 14.59 14.35 17.20
C ALA A 380 13.63 14.11 16.02
N VAL A 381 13.29 12.86 15.72
CA VAL A 381 12.27 12.48 14.71
C VAL A 381 10.94 13.20 14.95
N LEU A 382 10.56 13.44 16.22
CA LEU A 382 9.30 14.10 16.58
C LEU A 382 9.20 15.55 16.07
N LEU A 383 10.34 16.23 15.87
CA LEU A 383 10.39 17.60 15.33
C LEU A 383 10.03 17.66 13.84
N TYR A 384 10.24 16.55 13.12
CA TYR A 384 9.97 16.44 11.68
C TYR A 384 8.60 15.83 11.37
N VAL A 385 7.78 15.63 12.40
CA VAL A 385 6.40 15.16 12.27
C VAL A 385 5.42 16.16 12.90
N PRO A 386 5.47 17.47 12.58
CA PRO A 386 4.63 18.47 13.25
C PRO A 386 3.14 18.26 12.98
N ARG A 387 2.79 17.55 11.91
CA ARG A 387 1.40 17.23 11.57
C ARG A 387 0.68 16.43 12.66
N LEU A 388 1.35 15.44 13.26
CA LEU A 388 0.73 14.58 14.28
C LEU A 388 0.32 15.34 15.55
N PRO A 389 1.19 16.12 16.23
CA PRO A 389 0.77 16.91 17.39
C PRO A 389 -0.27 17.98 17.03
N LEU A 390 -0.23 18.55 15.82
CA LEU A 390 -1.25 19.50 15.38
C LEU A 390 -2.64 18.83 15.22
N LEU A 391 -2.69 17.62 14.68
CA LEU A 391 -3.93 16.82 14.62
C LEU A 391 -4.44 16.46 16.02
N LEU A 392 -3.54 16.03 16.91
CA LEU A 392 -3.88 15.76 18.31
C LEU A 392 -4.44 17.01 19.01
N GLY A 393 -3.86 18.19 18.75
CA GLY A 393 -4.36 19.47 19.26
C GLY A 393 -5.75 19.82 18.74
N LEU A 394 -6.00 19.69 17.44
CA LEU A 394 -7.33 19.87 16.84
C LEU A 394 -8.35 18.90 17.45
N LEU A 395 -7.98 17.62 17.56
CA LEU A 395 -8.82 16.57 18.10
C LEU A 395 -9.16 16.81 19.58
N ALA A 396 -8.16 17.19 20.39
CA ALA A 396 -8.35 17.56 21.79
C ALA A 396 -9.32 18.75 21.93
N GLY A 397 -9.23 19.75 21.03
CA GLY A 397 -10.19 20.85 20.96
C GLY A 397 -11.62 20.38 20.66
N ILE A 398 -11.80 19.46 19.70
CA ILE A 398 -13.10 18.87 19.39
C ILE A 398 -13.65 18.09 20.59
N TYR A 399 -12.82 17.28 21.27
CA TYR A 399 -13.22 16.55 22.47
C TYR A 399 -13.61 17.48 23.62
N TRP A 400 -12.86 18.57 23.81
CA TRP A 400 -13.20 19.57 24.81
C TRP A 400 -14.56 20.21 24.52
N LEU A 401 -14.84 20.58 23.27
CA LEU A 401 -16.17 21.11 22.88
C LEU A 401 -17.28 20.09 23.15
N LEU A 402 -17.11 18.83 22.73
CA LEU A 402 -18.07 17.74 22.98
C LEU A 402 -18.34 17.51 24.47
N TRP A 403 -17.27 17.55 25.28
CA TRP A 403 -17.35 17.39 26.73
C TRP A 403 -18.08 18.56 27.39
N THR A 404 -17.76 19.80 27.03
CA THR A 404 -18.40 21.00 27.60
C THR A 404 -19.90 21.05 27.28
N ASP A 405 -20.28 20.75 26.03
CA ASP A 405 -21.69 20.65 25.64
C ASP A 405 -22.40 19.47 26.33
N GLY A 406 -21.66 18.51 26.88
CA GLY A 406 -22.17 17.27 27.48
C GLY A 406 -22.57 17.41 28.94
N ARG A 407 -21.95 18.34 29.66
CA ARG A 407 -22.27 18.63 31.07
C ARG A 407 -23.71 19.13 31.29
N ALA A 408 -24.37 19.62 30.24
CA ALA A 408 -25.74 20.13 30.30
C ALA A 408 -26.82 19.04 30.15
N ALA A 409 -26.47 17.81 29.75
CA ALA A 409 -27.43 16.72 29.54
C ALA A 409 -27.38 15.74 30.72
N GLU A 410 -28.54 15.42 31.30
CA GLU A 410 -28.66 14.47 32.41
C GLU A 410 -27.95 13.15 32.11
N ARG A 411 -27.00 12.80 32.97
CA ARG A 411 -26.11 11.64 32.86
C ARG A 411 -26.86 10.38 33.26
N SER A 412 -27.85 9.97 32.47
CA SER A 412 -28.39 8.60 32.58
C SER A 412 -27.23 7.60 32.40
N ARG A 413 -27.17 6.57 33.23
CA ARG A 413 -26.14 5.52 33.15
C ARG A 413 -26.24 4.83 31.78
N ASP A 414 -25.37 5.20 30.84
CA ASP A 414 -25.28 4.56 29.54
C ASP A 414 -24.38 3.32 29.65
N TRP A 415 -24.99 2.14 29.83
CA TRP A 415 -24.28 0.86 29.89
C TRP A 415 -23.42 0.59 28.66
N THR A 416 -23.74 1.20 27.51
CA THR A 416 -22.95 1.02 26.28
C THR A 416 -21.52 1.55 26.42
N ALA A 417 -21.29 2.58 27.25
CA ALA A 417 -19.94 3.10 27.50
C ALA A 417 -19.04 2.03 28.13
N TYR A 418 -19.55 1.28 29.12
CA TYR A 418 -18.80 0.17 29.74
C TYR A 418 -18.52 -0.96 28.76
N VAL A 419 -19.49 -1.30 27.90
CA VAL A 419 -19.32 -2.32 26.85
C VAL A 419 -18.21 -1.90 25.87
N TRP A 420 -18.21 -0.66 25.42
CA TRP A 420 -17.15 -0.14 24.54
C TRP A 420 -15.80 -0.07 25.23
N THR A 421 -15.73 0.38 26.49
CA THR A 421 -14.48 0.38 27.25
C THR A 421 -13.92 -1.03 27.38
N LEU A 422 -14.75 -2.02 27.70
CA LEU A 422 -14.35 -3.42 27.78
C LEU A 422 -13.90 -3.95 26.41
N ALA A 423 -14.66 -3.68 25.35
CA ALA A 423 -14.31 -4.11 23.99
C ALA A 423 -12.98 -3.51 23.53
N LEU A 424 -12.74 -2.23 23.79
CA LEU A 424 -11.47 -1.56 23.49
C LEU A 424 -10.33 -2.17 24.32
N LEU A 425 -10.50 -2.41 25.63
CA LEU A 425 -9.49 -3.07 26.46
C LEU A 425 -9.13 -4.48 25.95
N ILE A 426 -10.13 -5.29 25.60
CA ILE A 426 -9.91 -6.63 25.03
C ILE A 426 -9.17 -6.53 23.69
N LEU A 427 -9.58 -5.61 22.82
CA LEU A 427 -8.93 -5.38 21.53
C LEU A 427 -7.48 -4.94 21.72
N THR A 428 -7.21 -3.94 22.58
CA THR A 428 -5.86 -3.46 22.86
C THR A 428 -4.98 -4.57 23.41
N THR A 429 -5.45 -5.31 24.43
CA THR A 429 -4.66 -6.40 25.05
C THR A 429 -4.38 -7.55 24.08
N SER A 430 -5.35 -7.92 23.25
CA SER A 430 -5.17 -8.90 22.18
C SER A 430 -4.14 -8.44 21.15
N THR A 431 -4.22 -7.18 20.70
CA THR A 431 -3.26 -6.60 19.76
C THR A 431 -1.85 -6.54 20.36
N VAL A 432 -1.69 -6.12 21.63
CA VAL A 432 -0.39 -6.14 22.32
C VAL A 432 0.21 -7.55 22.30
N ARG A 433 -0.57 -8.57 22.69
CA ARG A 433 -0.13 -9.97 22.69
C ARG A 433 0.23 -10.47 21.30
N SER A 434 -0.57 -10.12 20.29
CA SER A 434 -0.33 -10.49 18.90
C SER A 434 0.96 -9.86 18.37
N THR A 435 1.12 -8.55 18.53
CA THR A 435 2.32 -7.82 18.10
C THR A 435 3.58 -8.34 18.79
N LEU A 436 3.53 -8.64 20.09
CA LEU A 436 4.66 -9.26 20.80
C LEU A 436 5.08 -10.61 20.21
N ARG A 437 4.12 -11.46 19.83
CA ARG A 437 4.41 -12.75 19.20
C ARG A 437 5.07 -12.55 17.84
N VAL A 438 4.51 -11.66 17.03
CA VAL A 438 5.00 -11.35 15.68
C VAL A 438 6.43 -10.82 15.73
N GLU A 439 6.69 -9.84 16.60
CA GLU A 439 7.99 -9.19 16.73
C GLU A 439 9.09 -10.12 17.28
N ARG A 440 8.73 -11.10 18.10
CA ARG A 440 9.66 -12.14 18.56
C ARG A 440 10.04 -13.11 17.44
N ALA A 441 9.06 -13.57 16.67
CA ALA A 441 9.31 -14.50 15.56
C ALA A 441 10.19 -13.89 14.47
N ARG A 442 9.92 -12.64 14.06
CA ARG A 442 10.69 -11.94 13.01
C ARG A 442 12.17 -11.80 13.32
N ARG A 443 12.51 -11.56 14.60
CA ARG A 443 13.90 -11.34 15.03
C ARG A 443 14.75 -12.59 14.96
N GLN A 444 14.15 -13.79 15.03
CA GLN A 444 14.88 -15.03 14.79
C GLN A 444 15.48 -15.05 13.38
N GLU A 445 14.81 -14.39 12.44
CA GLU A 445 15.21 -14.38 11.04
C GLU A 445 16.28 -13.34 10.71
N TYR A 446 16.54 -12.40 11.61
CA TYR A 446 17.62 -11.43 11.44
C TYR A 446 19.02 -12.07 11.51
N ALA A 447 19.14 -13.23 12.18
CA ALA A 447 20.40 -13.96 12.27
C ALA A 447 20.91 -14.47 10.92
N TYR A 448 20.01 -14.63 9.94
CA TYR A 448 20.33 -15.11 8.60
C TYR A 448 20.49 -13.97 7.58
N ARG A 449 20.32 -12.70 8.00
CA ARG A 449 20.43 -11.54 7.09
C ARG A 449 21.87 -11.35 6.65
N LEU A 450 22.07 -11.22 5.34
CA LEU A 450 23.37 -10.83 4.82
C LEU A 450 23.65 -9.35 5.10
N PRO A 451 24.90 -8.98 5.42
CA PRO A 451 25.31 -7.60 5.69
C PRO A 451 25.45 -6.76 4.42
N LEU A 452 24.47 -6.86 3.51
CA LEU A 452 24.40 -6.03 2.32
C LEU A 452 24.01 -4.60 2.73
N GLY A 453 24.72 -3.58 2.27
CA GLY A 453 24.27 -2.20 2.52
C GLY A 453 22.92 -1.91 1.84
N ALA A 454 22.15 -0.95 2.35
CA ALA A 454 20.83 -0.59 1.82
C ALA A 454 20.91 -0.04 0.38
N THR A 455 20.78 -0.92 -0.61
CA THR A 455 20.79 -0.57 -2.04
C THR A 455 19.41 -0.19 -2.57
N GLY A 456 18.35 -0.73 -1.96
CA GLY A 456 16.98 -0.55 -2.44
C GLY A 456 15.94 -0.97 -1.40
N PHE A 457 14.68 -0.90 -1.81
CA PHE A 457 13.52 -1.28 -1.02
C PHE A 457 13.25 -2.78 -1.06
N LEU A 458 13.44 -3.40 -2.22
CA LEU A 458 13.29 -4.83 -2.44
C LEU A 458 14.62 -5.35 -2.98
N ASN A 459 15.09 -6.47 -2.42
CA ASN A 459 16.23 -7.25 -2.88
C ASN A 459 15.77 -8.69 -3.16
N ALA A 460 15.47 -8.97 -4.43
CA ALA A 460 14.77 -10.15 -4.91
C ALA A 460 15.68 -11.13 -5.68
N ALA A 461 15.26 -12.39 -5.75
CA ALA A 461 15.91 -13.46 -6.52
C ALA A 461 17.44 -13.51 -6.35
N PRO A 462 17.96 -13.68 -5.11
CA PRO A 462 19.39 -13.70 -4.88
C PRO A 462 20.03 -14.98 -5.45
N HIS A 463 21.13 -14.83 -6.17
CA HIS A 463 21.94 -15.93 -6.70
C HIS A 463 23.40 -15.76 -6.28
N ARG A 464 24.11 -16.89 -6.08
CA ARG A 464 25.52 -16.89 -5.66
C ARG A 464 26.40 -17.40 -6.78
N GLU A 465 27.44 -16.63 -7.07
CA GLU A 465 28.47 -17.00 -8.02
C GLU A 465 29.86 -16.77 -7.39
N GLY A 466 30.47 -17.84 -6.89
CA GLY A 466 31.73 -17.76 -6.14
C GLY A 466 31.64 -16.84 -4.92
N MET A 467 32.38 -15.72 -4.97
CA MET A 467 32.38 -14.68 -3.93
C MET A 467 31.36 -13.57 -4.16
N PHE A 468 30.63 -13.59 -5.28
CA PHE A 468 29.65 -12.59 -5.64
C PHE A 468 28.23 -13.04 -5.32
N ILE A 469 27.40 -12.10 -4.90
CA ILE A 469 25.96 -12.28 -4.78
C ILE A 469 25.29 -11.29 -5.71
N ARG A 470 24.44 -11.82 -6.59
CA ARG A 470 23.63 -11.04 -7.53
C ARG A 470 22.17 -11.06 -7.09
N TYR A 471 21.49 -9.94 -7.21
CA TYR A 471 20.07 -9.82 -6.88
C TYR A 471 19.43 -8.64 -7.62
N LEU A 472 18.10 -8.67 -7.74
CA LEU A 472 17.31 -7.53 -8.24
C LEU A 472 17.08 -6.53 -7.12
N ALA A 473 17.39 -5.26 -7.35
CA ALA A 473 17.13 -4.17 -6.43
C ALA A 473 16.08 -3.22 -6.99
N PHE A 474 15.05 -2.95 -6.20
CA PHE A 474 14.07 -1.89 -6.49
C PHE A 474 14.49 -0.57 -5.80
N THR A 475 14.55 0.51 -6.56
CA THR A 475 14.79 1.88 -6.07
C THR A 475 13.76 2.84 -6.66
N PHE A 476 13.69 4.09 -6.17
CA PHE A 476 12.85 5.11 -6.82
C PHE A 476 13.31 5.49 -8.24
N GLU A 477 14.50 5.07 -8.64
CA GLU A 477 15.02 5.26 -10.01
C GLU A 477 14.66 4.08 -10.95
N GLY A 478 14.03 3.03 -10.42
CA GLY A 478 13.65 1.83 -11.17
C GLY A 478 14.23 0.53 -10.58
N TYR A 479 14.09 -0.55 -11.33
CA TYR A 479 14.61 -1.88 -10.99
C TYR A 479 15.95 -2.13 -11.68
N ARG A 480 16.93 -2.60 -10.91
CA ARG A 480 18.32 -2.79 -11.34
C ARG A 480 18.85 -4.14 -10.90
N CYS A 481 19.76 -4.69 -11.68
CA CYS A 481 20.54 -5.85 -11.24
C CYS A 481 21.75 -5.35 -10.44
N VAL A 482 21.95 -5.90 -9.24
CA VAL A 482 23.05 -5.52 -8.34
C VAL A 482 23.90 -6.75 -8.07
N THR A 483 25.20 -6.61 -8.27
CA THR A 483 26.21 -7.61 -7.91
C THR A 483 27.07 -7.07 -6.78
N VAL A 484 27.24 -7.84 -5.72
CA VAL A 484 28.04 -7.48 -4.55
C VAL A 484 29.12 -8.51 -4.32
N ASN A 485 30.37 -8.06 -4.22
CA ASN A 485 31.47 -8.90 -3.77
C ASN A 485 31.42 -9.03 -2.24
N MET A 486 31.34 -10.26 -1.74
CA MET A 486 31.22 -10.52 -0.31
C MET A 486 32.52 -10.34 0.48
N HIS A 487 33.68 -10.22 -0.19
CA HIS A 487 34.97 -10.04 0.47
C HIS A 487 35.24 -8.57 0.85
N ASP A 488 35.05 -7.65 -0.09
CA ASP A 488 35.36 -6.22 0.07
C ASP A 488 34.09 -5.33 0.14
N GLY A 489 32.91 -5.89 -0.13
CA GLY A 489 31.64 -5.19 -0.14
C GLY A 489 31.43 -4.29 -1.37
N ILE A 490 32.32 -4.35 -2.38
CA ILE A 490 32.20 -3.57 -3.61
C ILE A 490 30.92 -3.98 -4.34
N LYS A 491 30.17 -2.96 -4.76
CA LYS A 491 28.88 -3.12 -5.45
C LYS A 491 28.98 -2.63 -6.87
N THR A 492 28.60 -3.49 -7.81
CA THR A 492 28.40 -3.15 -9.21
C THR A 492 26.90 -3.14 -9.47
N ILE A 493 26.38 -2.01 -9.91
CA ILE A 493 24.97 -1.87 -10.31
C ILE A 493 24.95 -1.86 -11.83
N SER A 494 24.07 -2.66 -12.43
CA SER A 494 23.83 -2.61 -13.87
C SER A 494 23.69 -1.15 -14.32
N PRO A 495 24.23 -0.75 -15.49
CA PRO A 495 24.19 0.63 -15.95
C PRO A 495 22.79 1.22 -15.82
N ALA A 496 22.69 2.52 -15.57
CA ALA A 496 21.42 3.22 -15.62
C ALA A 496 20.89 3.24 -17.07
N SER A 497 20.35 2.12 -17.53
CA SER A 497 19.59 2.02 -18.77
C SER A 497 18.25 2.74 -18.60
N ALA A 498 17.65 3.16 -19.72
CA ALA A 498 16.30 3.72 -19.71
C ALA A 498 15.24 2.72 -19.21
N ASN A 499 15.52 1.41 -19.35
CA ASN A 499 14.60 0.30 -19.08
C ASN A 499 14.87 -0.35 -17.72
N ASP A 500 13.80 -0.85 -17.10
CA ASP A 500 13.86 -1.60 -15.84
C ASP A 500 14.33 -3.04 -16.09
N ILE A 501 15.17 -3.56 -15.19
CA ILE A 501 15.58 -4.98 -15.20
C ILE A 501 14.75 -5.73 -14.17
N LEU A 502 13.91 -6.66 -14.61
CA LEU A 502 12.90 -7.32 -13.75
C LEU A 502 13.20 -8.78 -13.42
N SER A 503 14.08 -9.44 -14.18
CA SER A 503 14.58 -10.78 -13.91
C SER A 503 15.96 -10.98 -14.55
N PHE A 504 16.71 -11.97 -14.07
CA PHE A 504 18.01 -12.33 -14.61
C PHE A 504 18.30 -13.82 -14.42
N ALA A 505 19.27 -14.34 -15.19
CA ALA A 505 19.83 -15.67 -15.00
C ALA A 505 21.32 -15.68 -15.33
N ASP A 506 22.06 -16.52 -14.62
CA ASP A 506 23.52 -16.62 -14.71
C ASP A 506 23.91 -18.04 -15.15
N GLU A 507 24.83 -18.16 -16.11
CA GLU A 507 25.51 -19.42 -16.46
C GLU A 507 26.93 -19.13 -16.95
N GLY A 508 27.93 -19.50 -16.15
CA GLY A 508 29.33 -19.19 -16.45
C GLY A 508 29.53 -17.68 -16.66
N ASP A 509 30.16 -17.29 -17.76
CA ASP A 509 30.39 -15.87 -18.07
C ASP A 509 29.14 -15.16 -18.63
N HIS A 510 28.05 -15.88 -18.93
CA HIS A 510 26.84 -15.29 -19.49
C HIS A 510 25.83 -14.87 -18.42
N THR A 511 25.32 -13.65 -18.57
CA THR A 511 24.25 -13.11 -17.72
C THR A 511 23.10 -12.66 -18.59
N LEU A 512 21.96 -13.34 -18.54
CA LEU A 512 20.75 -12.90 -19.24
C LEU A 512 19.96 -11.93 -18.37
N LEU A 513 19.52 -10.83 -18.96
CA LEU A 513 18.74 -9.78 -18.29
C LEU A 513 17.41 -9.59 -19.02
N GLU A 514 16.30 -9.66 -18.28
CA GLU A 514 15.02 -9.19 -18.79
C GLU A 514 14.94 -7.66 -18.69
N GLN A 515 14.86 -6.99 -19.84
CA GLN A 515 14.49 -5.58 -19.91
C GLN A 515 12.99 -5.44 -20.16
N ALA A 516 12.32 -4.66 -19.31
CA ALA A 516 10.92 -4.30 -19.51
C ALA A 516 10.83 -2.98 -20.30
N LEU A 517 10.19 -3.04 -21.47
CA LEU A 517 9.99 -1.90 -22.36
C LEU A 517 8.66 -2.02 -23.12
N ALA A 518 8.28 -0.97 -23.86
CA ALA A 518 7.10 -1.02 -24.72
C ALA A 518 7.46 -1.61 -26.11
N PRO A 519 6.65 -2.50 -26.68
CA PRO A 519 5.38 -3.03 -26.16
C PRO A 519 5.52 -4.31 -25.30
N GLN A 520 6.73 -4.82 -25.10
CA GLN A 520 6.97 -6.15 -24.54
C GLN A 520 8.33 -6.25 -23.85
N SER A 521 8.52 -7.26 -22.99
CA SER A 521 9.82 -7.56 -22.40
C SER A 521 10.75 -8.22 -23.41
N VAL A 522 12.05 -7.97 -23.29
CA VAL A 522 13.10 -8.58 -24.10
C VAL A 522 14.19 -9.11 -23.17
N ILE A 523 14.61 -10.35 -23.39
CA ILE A 523 15.78 -10.92 -22.73
C ILE A 523 17.00 -10.61 -23.59
N VAL A 524 18.01 -9.98 -22.98
CA VAL A 524 19.28 -9.62 -23.64
C VAL A 524 20.45 -10.25 -22.91
N ASP A 525 21.58 -10.32 -23.59
CA ASP A 525 22.86 -10.65 -22.98
C ASP A 525 23.42 -9.42 -22.25
N GLY A 526 23.81 -9.57 -20.99
CA GLY A 526 24.32 -8.48 -20.14
C GLY A 526 25.62 -7.89 -20.63
N GLU A 527 26.46 -8.66 -21.33
CA GLU A 527 27.69 -8.17 -21.95
C GLU A 527 27.42 -7.42 -23.27
N HIS A 528 26.37 -7.85 -23.99
CA HIS A 528 25.97 -7.29 -25.28
C HIS A 528 24.48 -6.89 -25.25
N PRO A 529 24.11 -5.81 -24.53
CA PRO A 529 22.69 -5.46 -24.30
C PRO A 529 21.91 -5.07 -25.55
N SER A 530 22.61 -4.82 -26.65
CA SER A 530 22.03 -4.53 -27.97
C SER A 530 21.50 -5.78 -28.68
N ASP A 531 21.94 -6.97 -28.26
CA ASP A 531 21.59 -8.24 -28.88
C ASP A 531 20.42 -8.86 -28.12
N SER A 532 19.23 -8.85 -28.73
CA SER A 532 18.07 -9.55 -28.17
C SER A 532 18.23 -11.06 -28.33
N VAL A 533 18.15 -11.77 -27.21
CA VAL A 533 18.18 -13.23 -27.15
C VAL A 533 16.77 -13.79 -27.31
N VAL A 534 15.82 -13.30 -26.50
CA VAL A 534 14.41 -13.68 -26.57
C VAL A 534 13.55 -12.43 -26.63
N VAL A 535 12.69 -12.36 -27.66
CA VAL A 535 11.69 -11.31 -27.79
C VAL A 535 10.38 -11.79 -27.16
N ASN A 536 9.71 -10.91 -26.43
CA ASN A 536 8.49 -11.21 -25.67
C ASN A 536 8.70 -12.38 -24.69
N GLY A 537 9.73 -12.28 -23.86
CA GLY A 537 10.06 -13.28 -22.85
C GLY A 537 10.56 -12.62 -21.57
N HIS A 538 10.40 -13.32 -20.45
CA HIS A 538 10.85 -12.91 -19.13
C HIS A 538 11.23 -14.13 -18.27
N ASP A 539 11.82 -13.87 -17.09
CA ASP A 539 12.27 -14.90 -16.15
C ASP A 539 13.11 -16.00 -16.85
N PRO A 540 14.25 -15.65 -17.48
CA PRO A 540 15.10 -16.61 -18.17
C PRO A 540 15.66 -17.66 -17.19
N MET A 541 15.93 -18.87 -17.67
CA MET A 541 16.53 -19.96 -16.91
C MET A 541 17.40 -20.83 -17.82
N PHE A 542 18.66 -20.98 -17.48
CA PHE A 542 19.57 -21.88 -18.18
C PHE A 542 19.34 -23.34 -17.82
N ALA A 543 19.49 -24.24 -18.79
CA ALA A 543 19.68 -25.66 -18.48
C ALA A 543 21.06 -25.87 -17.86
N MET A 544 21.19 -26.84 -16.96
CA MET A 544 22.49 -27.20 -16.35
C MET A 544 23.53 -27.73 -17.35
N ASP A 545 23.10 -28.14 -18.55
CA ASP A 545 23.98 -28.61 -19.62
C ASP A 545 24.37 -27.51 -20.61
N GLY A 546 23.87 -26.28 -20.44
CA GLY A 546 24.08 -25.14 -21.34
C GLY A 546 23.46 -25.29 -22.74
N LYS A 547 22.65 -26.34 -22.98
CA LYS A 547 22.13 -26.65 -24.32
C LYS A 547 20.79 -26.03 -24.63
N SER A 548 20.04 -25.62 -23.61
CA SER A 548 18.70 -25.08 -23.80
C SER A 548 18.42 -23.96 -22.82
N LEU A 549 17.56 -23.04 -23.26
CA LEU A 549 17.11 -21.89 -22.49
C LEU A 549 15.60 -22.02 -22.28
N ALA A 550 15.16 -21.95 -21.02
CA ALA A 550 13.77 -21.81 -20.67
C ALA A 550 13.45 -20.36 -20.29
N PHE A 551 12.21 -19.95 -20.51
CA PHE A 551 11.72 -18.61 -20.16
C PHE A 551 10.20 -18.64 -20.06
N LEU A 552 9.63 -17.63 -19.41
CA LEU A 552 8.20 -17.40 -19.40
C LEU A 552 7.81 -16.42 -20.52
N ARG A 553 6.65 -16.66 -21.11
CA ARG A 553 5.99 -15.74 -22.04
C ARG A 553 4.55 -15.56 -21.61
N ASP A 554 4.16 -14.30 -21.45
CA ASP A 554 2.80 -13.94 -21.09
C ASP A 554 1.91 -13.81 -22.34
N ASP A 555 0.68 -14.29 -22.22
CA ASP A 555 -0.44 -13.99 -23.11
C ASP A 555 -1.57 -13.38 -22.27
N HIS A 556 -1.84 -12.09 -22.47
CA HIS A 556 -2.83 -11.31 -21.69
C HIS A 556 -2.65 -11.49 -20.16
N GLY A 557 -1.41 -11.41 -19.68
CA GLY A 557 -1.06 -11.55 -18.26
C GLY A 557 -1.01 -12.99 -17.73
N ARG A 558 -1.23 -14.00 -18.59
CA ARG A 558 -1.10 -15.41 -18.24
C ARG A 558 0.22 -15.98 -18.76
N GLY A 559 1.07 -16.40 -17.85
CA GLY A 559 2.39 -16.92 -18.19
C GLY A 559 2.36 -18.34 -18.73
N ARG A 560 3.24 -18.62 -19.67
CA ARG A 560 3.49 -19.94 -20.22
C ARG A 560 4.98 -20.24 -20.21
N LEU A 561 5.36 -21.40 -19.69
CA LEU A 561 6.73 -21.88 -19.73
C LEU A 561 7.07 -22.37 -21.14
N MET A 562 8.09 -21.74 -21.72
CA MET A 562 8.63 -22.00 -23.04
C MET A 562 10.09 -22.46 -22.92
N MET A 563 10.57 -23.16 -23.95
CA MET A 563 11.99 -23.50 -24.10
C MET A 563 12.44 -23.35 -25.55
N ARG A 564 13.73 -23.18 -25.76
CA ARG A 564 14.41 -23.29 -27.05
C ARG A 564 15.76 -23.97 -26.89
N ASP A 565 16.29 -24.51 -27.97
CA ASP A 565 17.63 -25.06 -28.02
C ASP A 565 18.62 -23.93 -28.35
N GLY A 566 19.73 -23.85 -27.61
CA GLY A 566 20.74 -22.81 -27.76
C GLY A 566 20.33 -21.41 -27.26
N LEU A 567 21.34 -20.55 -27.05
CA LEU A 567 21.17 -19.14 -26.63
C LEU A 567 20.70 -18.25 -27.80
N ARG A 568 21.36 -18.38 -28.96
CA ARG A 568 21.14 -17.52 -30.14
C ARG A 568 20.69 -18.29 -31.38
N ASP A 569 20.31 -19.55 -31.23
CA ASP A 569 19.77 -20.33 -32.34
C ASP A 569 18.36 -19.83 -32.69
N ASP A 570 18.06 -19.70 -33.99
CA ASP A 570 16.71 -19.49 -34.53
C ASP A 570 15.83 -20.76 -34.38
N SER A 571 16.12 -21.59 -33.38
CA SER A 571 15.43 -22.84 -33.12
C SER A 571 13.98 -22.58 -32.71
N ALA A 572 13.09 -23.48 -33.12
CA ALA A 572 11.67 -23.35 -32.84
C ALA A 572 11.42 -23.42 -31.31
N GLU A 573 10.76 -22.41 -30.77
CA GLU A 573 10.37 -22.39 -29.38
C GLU A 573 9.26 -23.42 -29.12
N THR A 574 9.43 -24.21 -28.06
CA THR A 574 8.49 -25.25 -27.66
C THR A 574 7.86 -24.89 -26.33
N ALA A 575 6.53 -24.98 -26.26
CA ALA A 575 5.82 -24.83 -25.00
C ALA A 575 5.97 -26.08 -24.12
N LEU A 576 6.38 -25.89 -22.87
CA LEU A 576 6.48 -26.94 -21.86
C LEU A 576 5.19 -27.10 -21.03
N THR A 577 4.32 -26.10 -21.08
CA THR A 577 3.08 -26.06 -20.28
C THR A 577 1.85 -25.79 -21.15
N PRO A 578 0.66 -26.28 -20.75
CA PRO A 578 -0.57 -26.07 -21.50
C PRO A 578 -1.07 -24.64 -21.34
N ALA A 579 -1.67 -24.08 -22.40
CA ALA A 579 -2.13 -22.68 -22.44
C ALA A 579 -3.23 -22.33 -21.43
N ARG A 580 -3.96 -23.34 -20.91
CA ARG A 580 -4.99 -23.16 -19.89
C ARG A 580 -4.44 -22.79 -18.51
N MET A 581 -3.15 -23.01 -18.25
CA MET A 581 -2.53 -22.71 -16.96
C MET A 581 -1.93 -21.31 -16.99
N ASN A 582 -2.03 -20.57 -15.88
CA ASN A 582 -1.24 -19.37 -15.66
C ASN A 582 0.02 -19.76 -14.88
N VAL A 583 1.20 -19.74 -15.52
CA VAL A 583 2.50 -20.06 -14.92
C VAL A 583 3.11 -18.79 -14.32
N TYR A 584 3.45 -18.84 -13.04
CA TYR A 584 3.98 -17.69 -12.29
C TYR A 584 5.51 -17.68 -12.23
N GLU A 585 6.11 -18.85 -11.96
CA GLU A 585 7.55 -19.07 -11.82
C GLU A 585 7.90 -20.50 -12.22
N ALA A 586 9.17 -20.77 -12.55
CA ALA A 586 9.67 -22.12 -12.75
C ALA A 586 11.11 -22.27 -12.23
N ALA A 587 11.50 -23.53 -12.01
CA ALA A 587 12.86 -24.00 -11.82
C ALA A 587 13.15 -25.03 -12.90
N TYR A 588 14.16 -24.76 -13.72
CA TYR A 588 14.48 -25.54 -14.90
C TYR A 588 15.90 -26.10 -14.78
N ILE A 589 16.05 -27.42 -14.90
CA ILE A 589 17.36 -28.08 -14.98
C ILE A 589 17.59 -28.56 -16.42
N SER A 590 16.56 -29.14 -17.04
CA SER A 590 16.61 -29.66 -18.41
C SER A 590 15.19 -29.83 -18.98
N PRO A 591 15.03 -30.11 -20.29
CA PRO A 591 13.73 -30.40 -20.90
C PRO A 591 12.98 -31.58 -20.27
N LYS A 592 13.69 -32.44 -19.51
CA LYS A 592 13.15 -33.61 -18.83
C LYS A 592 13.05 -33.43 -17.31
N SER A 593 13.53 -32.33 -16.75
CA SER A 593 13.53 -32.08 -15.31
C SER A 593 13.31 -30.60 -15.04
N TYR A 594 12.06 -30.27 -14.73
CA TYR A 594 11.63 -28.93 -14.35
C TYR A 594 10.42 -28.98 -13.42
N VAL A 595 10.31 -27.95 -12.59
CA VAL A 595 9.18 -27.73 -11.67
C VAL A 595 8.67 -26.32 -11.90
N TYR A 596 7.36 -26.12 -11.92
CA TYR A 596 6.78 -24.80 -12.14
C TYR A 596 5.59 -24.56 -11.22
N ALA A 597 5.40 -23.29 -10.84
CA ALA A 597 4.24 -22.83 -10.11
C ALA A 597 3.18 -22.36 -11.11
N ALA A 598 1.98 -22.94 -11.05
CA ALA A 598 0.88 -22.54 -11.90
C ALA A 598 -0.47 -22.61 -11.17
N ALA A 599 -1.42 -21.82 -11.64
CA ALA A 599 -2.81 -21.92 -11.24
C ALA A 599 -3.69 -22.30 -12.44
N ASP A 600 -4.64 -23.19 -12.19
CA ASP A 600 -5.82 -23.39 -13.03
C ASP A 600 -6.88 -22.37 -12.62
N ASP A 601 -7.67 -21.86 -13.58
CA ASP A 601 -8.53 -20.68 -13.47
C ASP A 601 -9.03 -20.33 -12.04
N GLY A 602 -8.41 -19.30 -11.44
CA GLY A 602 -8.84 -18.73 -10.14
C GLY A 602 -8.37 -19.46 -8.88
N GLY A 603 -7.65 -20.58 -8.99
CA GLY A 603 -7.11 -21.33 -7.86
C GLY A 603 -5.97 -20.64 -7.09
N TYR A 604 -5.52 -21.25 -6.00
CA TYR A 604 -4.15 -20.97 -5.50
C TYR A 604 -3.14 -21.57 -6.48
N PRO A 605 -2.00 -20.91 -6.73
CA PRO A 605 -0.92 -21.53 -7.47
C PRO A 605 -0.40 -22.76 -6.71
N GLN A 606 -0.10 -23.81 -7.46
CA GLN A 606 0.44 -25.08 -6.98
C GLN A 606 1.68 -25.43 -7.80
N LEU A 607 2.55 -26.27 -7.23
CA LEU A 607 3.70 -26.78 -7.94
C LEU A 607 3.36 -28.03 -8.75
N TYR A 608 3.83 -28.02 -9.99
CA TYR A 608 3.78 -29.13 -10.93
C TYR A 608 5.20 -29.54 -11.29
N ALA A 609 5.42 -30.84 -11.49
CA ALA A 609 6.68 -31.39 -11.98
C ALA A 609 6.44 -32.19 -13.26
N THR A 610 7.45 -32.19 -14.14
CA THR A 610 7.48 -33.09 -15.30
C THR A 610 7.91 -34.49 -14.90
N ASP A 611 7.38 -35.50 -15.57
CA ASP A 611 7.78 -36.90 -15.43
C ASP A 611 8.96 -37.31 -16.35
N GLY A 612 9.56 -36.34 -17.05
CA GLY A 612 10.62 -36.58 -18.04
C GLY A 612 10.13 -37.02 -19.42
N THR A 613 8.83 -37.34 -19.57
CA THR A 613 8.14 -37.55 -20.86
C THR A 613 7.39 -36.30 -21.34
N ARG A 614 7.58 -35.16 -20.66
CA ARG A 614 6.82 -33.91 -20.81
C ARG A 614 5.37 -34.01 -20.34
N THR A 615 5.03 -35.02 -19.54
CA THR A 615 3.75 -35.06 -18.85
C THR A 615 3.91 -34.36 -17.50
N ASN A 616 3.12 -33.32 -17.27
CA ASN A 616 3.19 -32.54 -16.04
C ASN A 616 2.12 -33.00 -15.04
N ALA A 617 2.53 -33.22 -13.78
CA ALA A 617 1.65 -33.65 -12.71
C ALA A 617 1.79 -32.74 -11.47
N PRO A 618 0.69 -32.46 -10.74
CA PRO A 618 0.75 -31.69 -9.50
C PRO A 618 1.50 -32.47 -8.41
N LEU A 619 2.30 -31.76 -7.60
CA LEU A 619 3.04 -32.36 -6.47
C LEU A 619 2.19 -32.53 -5.20
N GLY A 620 0.96 -32.01 -5.16
CA GLY A 620 0.05 -32.16 -4.02
C GLY A 620 0.48 -31.39 -2.76
N LEU A 621 1.23 -30.29 -2.91
CA LEU A 621 1.82 -29.53 -1.80
C LEU A 621 0.93 -28.41 -1.25
N GLY A 622 -0.33 -28.32 -1.71
CA GLY A 622 -1.23 -27.19 -1.42
C GLY A 622 -0.78 -25.90 -2.11
N PRO A 623 -1.18 -24.72 -1.60
CA PRO A 623 -0.77 -23.42 -2.13
C PRO A 623 0.76 -23.22 -2.07
N SER A 624 1.43 -23.25 -3.21
CA SER A 624 2.90 -23.30 -3.28
C SER A 624 3.47 -22.57 -4.50
N ARG A 625 4.53 -21.79 -4.31
CA ARG A 625 5.20 -20.95 -5.33
C ARG A 625 6.72 -20.94 -5.17
N TYR A 626 7.41 -20.24 -6.09
CA TYR A 626 8.86 -19.99 -6.05
C TYR A 626 9.68 -21.28 -5.95
N PRO A 627 9.50 -22.25 -6.86
CA PRO A 627 10.27 -23.48 -6.83
C PRO A 627 11.75 -23.20 -7.10
N ALA A 628 12.64 -23.94 -6.44
CA ALA A 628 14.07 -23.98 -6.72
C ALA A 628 14.62 -25.39 -6.48
N LEU A 629 15.17 -26.00 -7.52
CA LEU A 629 15.80 -27.32 -7.46
C LEU A 629 17.26 -27.18 -7.03
N SER A 630 17.73 -28.08 -6.18
CA SER A 630 19.15 -28.14 -5.82
C SER A 630 20.00 -28.59 -7.01
N PRO A 631 21.29 -28.20 -7.08
CA PRO A 631 22.20 -28.64 -8.14
C PRO A 631 22.30 -30.17 -8.28
N ASP A 632 22.18 -30.90 -7.18
CA ASP A 632 22.15 -32.37 -7.16
C ASP A 632 20.78 -32.99 -7.56
N GLY A 633 19.75 -32.16 -7.79
CA GLY A 633 18.40 -32.57 -8.16
C GLY A 633 17.59 -33.27 -7.04
N ARG A 634 18.19 -33.49 -5.86
CA ARG A 634 17.57 -34.25 -4.77
C ARG A 634 16.54 -33.44 -3.99
N TRP A 635 16.71 -32.13 -3.92
CA TRP A 635 15.91 -31.25 -3.07
C TRP A 635 15.16 -30.20 -3.88
N LEU A 636 13.93 -29.93 -3.45
CA LEU A 636 13.15 -28.79 -3.93
C LEU A 636 12.87 -27.86 -2.77
N ALA A 637 13.39 -26.64 -2.87
CA ALA A 637 12.94 -25.53 -2.05
C ALA A 637 11.71 -24.88 -2.70
N TYR A 638 10.75 -24.46 -1.89
CA TYR A 638 9.56 -23.75 -2.36
C TYR A 638 8.94 -22.94 -1.22
N SER A 639 8.11 -21.96 -1.54
CA SER A 639 7.32 -21.24 -0.54
C SER A 639 5.90 -21.78 -0.48
N HIS A 640 5.42 -22.06 0.72
CA HIS A 640 4.04 -22.48 0.98
C HIS A 640 3.27 -21.35 1.65
N LEU A 641 2.03 -21.09 1.19
CA LEU A 641 1.20 -20.02 1.74
C LEU A 641 0.38 -20.53 2.93
N GLU A 642 0.69 -20.02 4.11
CA GLU A 642 -0.04 -20.26 5.36
C GLU A 642 -0.36 -18.92 6.02
N HIS A 643 -1.61 -18.74 6.47
CA HIS A 643 -2.04 -17.54 7.20
C HIS A 643 -1.71 -16.20 6.51
N GLY A 644 -1.69 -16.17 5.17
CA GLY A 644 -1.42 -14.97 4.38
C GLY A 644 0.07 -14.60 4.24
N VAL A 645 0.98 -15.51 4.61
CA VAL A 645 2.43 -15.35 4.39
C VAL A 645 3.04 -16.56 3.71
N TRP A 646 3.99 -16.32 2.81
CA TRP A 646 4.74 -17.34 2.10
C TRP A 646 5.94 -17.78 2.93
N ASN A 647 5.97 -19.00 3.46
CA ASN A 647 7.11 -19.51 4.25
C ASN A 647 7.87 -20.58 3.48
N LEU A 648 9.18 -20.69 3.74
CA LEU A 648 10.07 -21.58 2.99
C LEU A 648 10.00 -23.03 3.48
N TRP A 649 9.89 -23.96 2.55
CA TRP A 649 9.83 -25.40 2.74
C TRP A 649 10.81 -26.12 1.81
N ILE A 650 11.18 -27.32 2.22
CA ILE A 650 12.05 -28.23 1.46
C ILE A 650 11.34 -29.57 1.31
N ARG A 651 11.39 -30.12 0.10
CA ARG A 651 10.92 -31.46 -0.23
C ARG A 651 12.07 -32.32 -0.71
N ASP A 652 12.20 -33.52 -0.17
CA ASP A 652 13.03 -34.58 -0.75
C ASP A 652 12.32 -35.12 -2.00
N GLN A 653 12.97 -35.05 -3.16
CA GLN A 653 12.39 -35.50 -4.43
C GLN A 653 12.21 -37.01 -4.52
N THR A 654 13.02 -37.79 -3.77
CA THR A 654 12.97 -39.26 -3.77
C THR A 654 11.92 -39.78 -2.81
N SER A 655 11.93 -39.32 -1.56
CA SER A 655 11.01 -39.82 -0.52
C SER A 655 9.69 -39.05 -0.44
N GLY A 656 9.64 -37.83 -0.98
CA GLY A 656 8.50 -36.91 -0.81
C GLY A 656 8.43 -36.25 0.58
N ALA A 657 9.40 -36.51 1.47
CA ALA A 657 9.43 -35.96 2.81
C ALA A 657 9.51 -34.43 2.78
N LEU A 658 8.68 -33.77 3.61
CA LEU A 658 8.57 -32.33 3.70
C LEU A 658 9.21 -31.80 4.98
N ARG A 659 9.90 -30.67 4.87
CA ARG A 659 10.52 -29.97 6.00
C ARG A 659 10.29 -28.48 5.89
N ARG A 660 9.72 -27.88 6.94
CA ARG A 660 9.61 -26.42 7.08
C ARG A 660 10.96 -25.83 7.50
N VAL A 661 11.38 -24.74 6.86
CA VAL A 661 12.63 -24.04 7.19
C VAL A 661 12.43 -23.09 8.38
N ALA A 662 11.36 -22.32 8.37
CA ALA A 662 10.97 -21.42 9.45
C ALA A 662 9.44 -21.25 9.55
N ASP A 663 8.94 -20.96 10.75
CA ASP A 663 7.57 -20.52 10.99
C ASP A 663 7.60 -19.06 11.44
N VAL A 664 7.44 -18.15 10.47
CA VAL A 664 7.61 -16.71 10.68
C VAL A 664 6.49 -15.92 10.02
N PRO A 665 5.99 -14.83 10.65
CA PRO A 665 4.88 -14.01 10.15
C PRO A 665 5.36 -12.97 9.12
N CYS A 666 6.10 -13.44 8.12
CA CYS A 666 6.68 -12.68 7.02
C CYS A 666 6.95 -13.62 5.84
N ASN A 667 7.14 -13.04 4.65
CA ASN A 667 7.43 -13.80 3.45
C ASN A 667 8.90 -14.24 3.40
N GLN A 668 9.12 -15.45 2.91
CA GLN A 668 10.40 -16.06 2.55
C GLN A 668 10.21 -16.69 1.17
N ILE A 669 10.72 -16.04 0.13
CA ILE A 669 10.40 -16.31 -1.27
C ILE A 669 11.66 -16.30 -2.13
N GLN A 670 11.54 -16.77 -3.38
CA GLN A 670 12.58 -16.74 -4.40
C GLN A 670 13.92 -17.30 -3.88
N ALA A 671 13.88 -18.53 -3.38
CA ALA A 671 15.08 -19.19 -2.88
C ALA A 671 15.98 -19.65 -4.04
N ALA A 672 17.29 -19.67 -3.82
CA ALA A 672 18.28 -20.26 -4.70
C ALA A 672 19.23 -21.13 -3.88
N TRP A 673 19.62 -22.27 -4.43
CA TRP A 673 20.58 -23.17 -3.80
C TRP A 673 22.00 -22.73 -4.09
N GLU A 674 22.88 -22.88 -3.11
CA GLU A 674 24.31 -22.86 -3.36
C GLU A 674 24.78 -24.20 -3.94
N ASN A 675 25.98 -24.20 -4.52
CA ASN A 675 26.60 -25.37 -5.14
C ASN A 675 26.73 -26.58 -4.18
N ASP A 676 26.69 -26.35 -2.87
CA ASP A 676 26.75 -27.40 -1.85
C ASP A 676 25.45 -28.21 -1.71
N SER A 677 24.35 -27.79 -2.37
CA SER A 677 23.00 -28.38 -2.25
C SER A 677 22.48 -28.46 -0.80
N LYS A 678 23.01 -27.63 0.10
CA LYS A 678 22.67 -27.62 1.54
C LYS A 678 22.36 -26.23 2.06
N THR A 679 22.84 -25.19 1.39
CA THR A 679 22.67 -23.80 1.76
C THR A 679 21.73 -23.10 0.78
N LEU A 680 20.84 -22.29 1.31
CA LEU A 680 19.90 -21.47 0.54
C LEU A 680 20.20 -19.98 0.72
N LEU A 681 20.21 -19.26 -0.40
CA LEU A 681 19.90 -17.84 -0.44
C LEU A 681 18.41 -17.66 -0.65
N TYR A 682 17.81 -16.64 -0.04
CA TYR A 682 16.38 -16.34 -0.23
C TYR A 682 16.07 -14.87 0.08
N SER A 683 14.95 -14.41 -0.47
CA SER A 683 14.41 -13.08 -0.21
C SER A 683 13.40 -13.15 0.93
N THR A 684 13.52 -12.24 1.89
CA THR A 684 12.55 -12.15 2.99
C THR A 684 12.25 -10.71 3.41
N ASP A 685 10.99 -10.42 3.69
CA ASP A 685 10.49 -9.11 4.14
C ASP A 685 10.25 -9.05 5.65
N CYS A 686 10.79 -10.01 6.43
CA CYS A 686 10.74 -9.94 7.89
C CYS A 686 11.33 -8.62 8.41
N GLY A 687 10.53 -7.88 9.18
CA GLY A 687 10.90 -6.57 9.72
C GLY A 687 10.73 -5.39 8.77
N ARG A 688 10.23 -5.63 7.55
CA ARG A 688 10.05 -4.64 6.48
C ARG A 688 8.58 -4.57 6.06
N SER A 689 8.30 -3.80 5.00
CA SER A 689 6.98 -3.79 4.36
C SER A 689 6.78 -5.05 3.51
N VAL A 690 5.52 -5.43 3.27
CA VAL A 690 5.19 -6.55 2.37
C VAL A 690 5.88 -6.37 1.01
N TRP A 691 6.53 -7.44 0.52
CA TRP A 691 7.35 -7.50 -0.71
C TRP A 691 8.66 -6.72 -0.67
N PHE A 692 8.91 -5.86 0.31
CA PHE A 692 10.17 -5.13 0.41
C PHE A 692 11.22 -6.01 1.09
N THR A 693 11.79 -6.91 0.32
CA THR A 693 12.67 -7.99 0.79
C THR A 693 14.11 -7.53 1.03
N ALA A 694 14.83 -8.26 1.89
CA ALA A 694 16.28 -8.32 1.92
C ALA A 694 16.75 -9.75 1.67
N VAL A 695 18.04 -9.91 1.39
CA VAL A 695 18.67 -11.22 1.15
C VAL A 695 19.05 -11.86 2.49
N ALA A 696 18.74 -13.14 2.62
CA ALA A 696 19.15 -13.98 3.73
C ALA A 696 19.88 -15.24 3.21
N GLN A 697 20.75 -15.81 4.04
CA GLN A 697 21.51 -17.02 3.75
C GLN A 697 21.37 -17.98 4.93
N ARG A 698 21.00 -19.24 4.65
CA ARG A 698 20.81 -20.25 5.68
C ARG A 698 21.22 -21.64 5.21
N LYS A 699 22.05 -22.31 6.00
CA LYS A 699 22.29 -23.75 5.85
C LYS A 699 21.07 -24.51 6.37
N VAL A 700 20.39 -25.22 5.48
CA VAL A 700 19.09 -25.85 5.76
C VAL A 700 19.18 -27.37 5.87
N LEU A 701 20.24 -27.97 5.34
CA LEU A 701 20.52 -29.40 5.40
C LEU A 701 21.87 -29.66 6.11
N PRO A 702 22.04 -30.80 6.79
CA PRO A 702 23.25 -31.12 7.57
C PRO A 702 24.53 -31.20 6.73
#